data_AF-A0A0U5E225-F1
#
_entry.id   AF-A0A0U5E225-F1
#
_cell.length_a   1.000
_cell.length_b   1.000
_cell.length_c   1.000
_cell.angle_alpha   90.00
_cell.angle_beta   90.00
_cell.angle_gamma   90.00
#
_symmetry.space_group_name_H-M   'P 1'
#
loop_
_entity.id
_entity.type
_entity.pdbx_description
1 polymer ?
#
loop_
_entity_poly.entity_id
_entity_poly.type
_entity_poly.pdbx_seq_one_letter_code
_entity_poly.pdbx_strand_id
1 'polypeptide(L)'
;MKILRSLLARAFVRPRAIVGRILRAVYHRLPLTPGGRSFLKSVSYRVLSPLIENTASYRHWRDELQAKTEVEVEVVAEQDEPISPITPPQMFPALESGLVEAAAGLVLPLAADPEVSILMPVHNQAGFTLCCLQSVVAVLPQASIEIIVIDDASTDETPELLRSVKGIRYLRNETNQGFLLSCNRGAALARGRYLHLLNNDTQVQAGWLDALLEVFREEPETGIVGSKLIYPSGHLQEAGAALKRDGRVELIGLNQDPAEPIYNRRRRVDHCSGASILIEKALFDRIGGFDEVYAPAYYEDCDLSLRVQALGRHVVYEPSSVVVHHLSVSTNARPAEKMARIAANSRIFLERWQASLDDLDAVRLIAFFLPQFHPIPENDRWWGKGFTEWTNVTRAKPNFAGHQQPHLPADLGFYDLRLAETRQAQADLARDYGIQGFCYYYYWFGGKRLLNRPLDEILASGEPDFPFCICWANESWSRRWDGRESDILMAQQHSETDDLAFIRHLQPLLRDHRYIRIHGRPLILVYRIELFPDPARTAEVWREYCARSGLGEVFLACVQSFGLTADPRDFGFDAVVEFPPHDLSVPLDPQPEMDNPDFTGCIYDYRATAERFMQRPLPEHRFFRTAMPSWDNTARRQDAGTIFLGSTPALYEHWLSRLIEQTRQLNPPGERFVFVNAWNEWAEGNHLEPDQLHGHGYLEATRAALGDMVPRRPERARETAMSAVSARSTLSGRTKAC
;
A
#
# COMPACT_ATOMS: atom_id res chain seq x y z
N MET A 1 8.36 -63.45 38.46
CA MET A 1 8.58 -62.98 37.07
C MET A 1 8.03 -61.58 36.75
N LYS A 2 6.90 -61.10 37.33
CA LYS A 2 6.44 -59.71 37.13
C LYS A 2 7.29 -58.64 37.85
N ILE A 3 7.99 -59.00 38.94
CA ILE A 3 8.92 -58.11 39.65
C ILE A 3 10.29 -58.01 38.94
N LEU A 4 10.70 -59.03 38.17
CA LEU A 4 11.93 -59.01 37.39
C LEU A 4 11.80 -58.15 36.10
N ARG A 5 10.58 -58.03 35.55
CA ARG A 5 10.29 -57.13 34.42
C ARG A 5 10.26 -55.65 34.82
N SER A 6 9.84 -55.30 36.04
CA SER A 6 9.88 -53.90 36.50
C SER A 6 11.29 -53.42 36.90
N LEU A 7 12.16 -54.35 37.31
CA LEU A 7 13.57 -54.07 37.59
C LEU A 7 14.41 -53.93 36.30
N LEU A 8 14.11 -54.68 35.25
CA LEU A 8 14.77 -54.53 33.94
C LEU A 8 14.30 -53.28 33.16
N ALA A 9 13.06 -52.81 33.37
CA ALA A 9 12.57 -51.55 32.78
C ALA A 9 13.21 -50.29 33.42
N ARG A 10 13.84 -50.41 34.59
CA ARG A 10 14.57 -49.31 35.26
C ARG A 10 16.07 -49.28 34.96
N ALA A 11 16.61 -50.25 34.23
CA ALA A 11 18.04 -50.34 33.93
C ALA A 11 18.48 -49.63 32.62
N PHE A 12 17.56 -49.19 31.76
CA PHE A 12 17.90 -48.53 30.48
C PHE A 12 17.35 -47.11 30.30
N VAL A 13 16.97 -46.42 31.39
CA VAL A 13 16.52 -45.01 31.34
C VAL A 13 17.70 -44.01 31.41
N ARG A 14 18.91 -44.47 31.78
CA ARG A 14 20.10 -43.61 31.95
C ARG A 14 20.97 -43.32 30.72
N PRO A 15 20.93 -44.05 29.57
CA PRO A 15 21.73 -43.64 28.40
C PRO A 15 21.09 -42.50 27.58
N ARG A 16 19.75 -42.41 27.51
CA ARG A 16 19.05 -41.42 26.65
C ARG A 16 19.15 -39.98 27.16
N ALA A 17 19.10 -39.77 28.47
CA ALA A 17 19.21 -38.43 29.07
C ALA A 17 20.64 -37.86 29.00
N ILE A 18 21.66 -38.73 29.03
CA ILE A 18 23.08 -38.33 28.92
C ILE A 18 23.40 -37.99 27.47
N VAL A 19 22.99 -38.83 26.51
CA VAL A 19 23.12 -38.54 25.07
C VAL A 19 22.41 -37.24 24.68
N GLY A 20 21.21 -36.99 25.22
CA GLY A 20 20.47 -35.75 24.99
C GLY A 20 21.06 -34.48 25.62
N ARG A 21 21.94 -34.59 26.63
CA ARG A 21 22.71 -33.46 27.18
C ARG A 21 24.00 -33.22 26.41
N ILE A 22 24.70 -34.29 26.01
CA ILE A 22 25.93 -34.21 25.22
C ILE A 22 25.62 -33.60 23.84
N LEU A 23 24.55 -34.05 23.17
CA LEU A 23 24.13 -33.49 21.88
C LEU A 23 23.73 -32.01 21.98
N ARG A 24 23.09 -31.58 23.08
CA ARG A 24 22.77 -30.17 23.33
C ARG A 24 24.02 -29.32 23.58
N ALA A 25 24.96 -29.84 24.36
CA ALA A 25 26.22 -29.15 24.63
C ALA A 25 27.08 -29.01 23.37
N VAL A 26 27.10 -30.02 22.50
CA VAL A 26 27.77 -29.97 21.19
C VAL A 26 27.04 -29.01 20.24
N TYR A 27 25.71 -29.06 20.17
CA TYR A 27 24.87 -28.16 19.35
C TYR A 27 25.09 -26.67 19.69
N HIS A 28 25.19 -26.31 20.97
CA HIS A 28 25.44 -24.92 21.37
C HIS A 28 26.89 -24.45 21.15
N ARG A 29 27.85 -25.37 21.04
CA ARG A 29 29.27 -25.07 20.81
C ARG A 29 29.67 -25.08 19.33
N LEU A 30 28.80 -25.52 18.42
CA LEU A 30 29.06 -25.46 16.98
C LEU A 30 28.98 -24.00 16.48
N PRO A 31 29.98 -23.51 15.71
CA PRO A 31 30.04 -22.15 15.18
C PRO A 31 29.17 -22.04 13.93
N LEU A 32 27.88 -22.33 14.08
CA LEU A 32 26.91 -22.27 13.00
C LEU A 32 26.11 -20.97 13.10
N THR A 33 25.83 -20.36 11.95
CA THR A 33 24.88 -19.25 11.83
C THR A 33 23.49 -19.69 12.32
N PRO A 34 22.60 -18.76 12.71
CA PRO A 34 21.23 -19.09 13.11
C PRO A 34 20.49 -19.98 12.09
N GLY A 35 20.70 -19.73 10.78
CA GLY A 35 20.19 -20.57 9.69
C GLY A 35 20.79 -21.97 9.66
N GLY A 36 22.12 -22.09 9.83
CA GLY A 36 22.80 -23.40 9.90
C GLY A 36 22.37 -24.25 11.09
N ARG A 37 22.08 -23.62 12.24
CA ARG A 37 21.54 -24.30 13.43
C ARG A 37 20.11 -24.81 13.20
N SER A 38 19.27 -24.00 12.57
CA SER A 38 17.89 -24.37 12.20
C SER A 38 17.86 -25.56 11.22
N PHE A 39 18.73 -25.53 10.19
CA PHE A 39 18.88 -26.62 9.23
C PHE A 39 19.30 -27.94 9.89
N LEU A 40 20.35 -27.92 10.72
CA LEU A 40 20.82 -29.11 11.43
C LEU A 40 19.77 -29.66 12.40
N LYS A 41 19.03 -28.78 13.09
CA LYS A 41 17.91 -29.16 13.98
C LYS A 41 16.80 -29.84 13.18
N SER A 42 16.42 -29.28 12.03
CA SER A 42 15.40 -29.82 11.13
C SER A 42 15.78 -31.20 10.56
N VAL A 43 17.01 -31.34 10.06
CA VAL A 43 17.54 -32.63 9.56
C VAL A 43 17.59 -33.67 10.68
N SER A 44 18.08 -33.30 11.85
CA SER A 44 18.17 -34.20 13.01
C SER A 44 16.78 -34.68 13.46
N TYR A 45 15.78 -33.81 13.46
CA TYR A 45 14.41 -34.16 13.85
C TYR A 45 13.70 -35.00 12.80
N ARG A 46 13.95 -34.81 11.50
CA ARG A 46 13.44 -35.69 10.43
C ARG A 46 14.04 -37.10 10.51
N VAL A 47 15.33 -37.22 10.78
CA VAL A 47 16.04 -38.51 10.85
C VAL A 47 15.74 -39.27 12.14
N LEU A 48 15.60 -38.57 13.27
CA LEU A 48 15.39 -39.18 14.59
C LEU A 48 13.91 -39.29 14.97
N SER A 49 12.98 -38.89 14.09
CA SER A 49 11.53 -38.84 14.36
C SER A 49 10.96 -40.09 15.05
N PRO A 50 11.32 -41.35 14.69
CA PRO A 50 10.75 -42.54 15.33
C PRO A 50 11.17 -42.71 16.80
N LEU A 51 12.21 -41.99 17.25
CA LEU A 51 12.77 -42.09 18.60
C LEU A 51 12.36 -40.91 19.50
N ILE A 52 11.95 -39.77 18.92
CA ILE A 52 11.71 -38.52 19.65
C ILE A 52 10.32 -37.92 19.44
N GLU A 53 9.43 -38.58 18.67
CA GLU A 53 8.06 -38.14 18.39
C GLU A 53 7.24 -37.76 19.65
N ASN A 54 7.50 -38.43 20.76
CA ASN A 54 6.81 -38.21 22.03
C ASN A 54 7.41 -37.09 22.90
N THR A 55 8.44 -36.38 22.42
CA THR A 55 9.07 -35.28 23.16
C THR A 55 8.39 -33.93 22.87
N ALA A 56 8.30 -33.06 23.88
CA ALA A 56 7.70 -31.73 23.74
C ALA A 56 8.42 -30.88 22.68
N SER A 57 9.73 -31.02 22.54
CA SER A 57 10.53 -30.29 21.54
C SER A 57 10.27 -30.74 20.10
N TYR A 58 10.01 -32.04 19.87
CA TYR A 58 9.63 -32.53 18.54
C TYR A 58 8.19 -32.14 18.19
N ARG A 59 7.25 -32.23 19.15
CA ARG A 59 5.87 -31.75 18.95
C ARG A 59 5.86 -30.26 18.61
N HIS A 60 6.54 -29.43 19.40
CA HIS A 60 6.63 -27.99 19.11
C HIS A 60 7.29 -27.69 17.76
N TRP A 61 8.37 -28.40 17.39
CA TRP A 61 8.98 -28.24 16.06
C TRP A 61 8.08 -28.74 14.93
N ARG A 62 7.33 -29.83 15.12
CA ARG A 62 6.36 -30.34 14.15
C ARG A 62 5.20 -29.36 13.99
N ASP A 63 4.68 -28.83 15.09
CA ASP A 63 3.59 -27.85 15.09
C ASP A 63 4.08 -26.51 14.50
N GLU A 64 5.34 -26.09 14.72
CA GLU A 64 5.99 -24.97 14.00
C GLU A 64 6.18 -25.27 12.51
N LEU A 65 6.50 -26.52 12.14
CA LEU A 65 6.61 -26.94 10.74
C LEU A 65 5.24 -26.96 10.07
N GLN A 66 4.21 -27.42 10.79
CA GLN A 66 2.83 -27.50 10.33
C GLN A 66 2.25 -26.10 10.20
N ALA A 67 2.52 -25.20 11.16
CA ALA A 67 2.19 -23.77 11.05
C ALA A 67 2.97 -23.09 9.91
N LYS A 68 4.24 -23.43 9.66
CA LYS A 68 4.98 -22.93 8.48
C LYS A 68 4.49 -23.51 7.17
N THR A 69 4.04 -24.76 7.16
CA THR A 69 3.44 -25.41 5.98
C THR A 69 2.04 -24.88 5.74
N GLU A 70 1.26 -24.56 6.78
CA GLU A 70 -0.05 -23.92 6.72
C GLU A 70 0.06 -22.43 6.31
N VAL A 71 1.14 -21.75 6.69
CA VAL A 71 1.50 -20.40 6.20
C VAL A 71 2.10 -20.44 4.77
N GLU A 72 2.69 -21.56 4.34
CA GLU A 72 3.09 -21.81 2.94
C GLU A 72 1.95 -22.39 2.07
N VAL A 73 0.78 -22.67 2.67
CA VAL A 73 -0.46 -23.14 1.99
C VAL A 73 -1.49 -22.03 1.84
N GLU A 74 -1.13 -20.78 2.13
CA GLU A 74 -1.88 -19.58 1.70
C GLU A 74 -1.65 -19.27 0.20
N VAL A 75 -1.64 -20.31 -0.64
CA VAL A 75 -1.91 -20.18 -2.07
C VAL A 75 -3.33 -20.71 -2.27
N VAL A 76 -4.27 -19.77 -2.30
CA VAL A 76 -5.68 -19.97 -2.70
C VAL A 76 -6.40 -21.01 -1.83
N ALA A 77 -6.55 -20.70 -0.55
CA ALA A 77 -7.77 -21.14 0.14
C ALA A 77 -8.88 -20.19 -0.31
N GLU A 78 -9.92 -20.73 -0.94
CA GLU A 78 -11.19 -20.04 -1.22
C GLU A 78 -11.58 -19.23 0.03
N GLN A 79 -11.65 -17.91 -0.10
CA GLN A 79 -12.30 -17.09 0.91
C GLN A 79 -13.77 -17.49 0.91
N ASP A 80 -14.17 -18.24 1.93
CA ASP A 80 -15.52 -18.75 2.20
C ASP A 80 -16.51 -17.61 2.59
N GLU A 81 -16.28 -16.38 2.13
CA GLU A 81 -17.32 -15.35 2.17
C GLU A 81 -18.27 -15.57 0.99
N PRO A 82 -19.59 -15.53 1.21
CA PRO A 82 -20.55 -15.70 0.12
C PRO A 82 -20.34 -14.58 -0.91
N ILE A 83 -19.72 -14.94 -2.03
CA ILE A 83 -19.45 -14.00 -3.12
C ILE A 83 -20.80 -13.54 -3.67
N SER A 84 -21.01 -12.22 -3.71
CA SER A 84 -22.26 -11.64 -4.19
C SER A 84 -22.49 -12.05 -5.65
N PRO A 85 -23.70 -12.49 -6.03
CA PRO A 85 -23.94 -12.98 -7.38
C PRO A 85 -23.80 -11.85 -8.41
N ILE A 86 -22.98 -12.07 -9.44
CA ILE A 86 -22.76 -11.16 -10.56
C ILE A 86 -23.29 -11.79 -11.84
N THR A 87 -23.73 -10.96 -12.79
CA THR A 87 -24.20 -11.43 -14.10
C THR A 87 -23.00 -11.92 -14.92
N PRO A 88 -23.00 -13.19 -15.39
CA PRO A 88 -21.94 -13.70 -16.24
C PRO A 88 -21.82 -12.93 -17.56
N PRO A 89 -20.60 -12.76 -18.10
CA PRO A 89 -20.39 -12.09 -19.38
C PRO A 89 -20.91 -12.94 -20.55
N GLN A 90 -21.17 -12.29 -21.69
CA GLN A 90 -21.45 -13.01 -22.93
C GLN A 90 -20.17 -13.76 -23.37
N MET A 91 -20.31 -15.07 -23.56
CA MET A 91 -19.19 -15.93 -23.96
C MET A 91 -19.66 -17.11 -24.81
N PHE A 92 -18.77 -17.65 -25.62
CA PHE A 92 -18.97 -18.91 -26.31
C PHE A 92 -18.85 -20.06 -25.29
N PRO A 93 -19.80 -21.00 -25.27
CA PRO A 93 -19.70 -22.19 -24.45
C PRO A 93 -18.62 -23.13 -25.00
N ALA A 94 -17.85 -23.76 -24.11
CA ALA A 94 -16.89 -24.79 -24.51
C ALA A 94 -17.64 -25.95 -25.17
N LEU A 95 -17.23 -26.31 -26.39
CA LEU A 95 -17.77 -27.47 -27.10
C LEU A 95 -17.00 -28.72 -26.67
N GLU A 96 -17.72 -29.82 -26.44
CA GLU A 96 -17.12 -31.12 -26.08
C GLU A 96 -16.94 -32.06 -27.29
N SER A 97 -17.59 -31.75 -28.42
CA SER A 97 -17.52 -32.55 -29.65
C SER A 97 -17.80 -31.69 -30.88
N GLY A 98 -17.44 -32.19 -32.07
CA GLY A 98 -17.61 -31.46 -33.33
C GLY A 98 -16.67 -30.26 -33.48
N LEU A 99 -15.52 -30.30 -32.77
CA LEU A 99 -14.58 -29.19 -32.69
C LEU A 99 -13.95 -28.84 -34.04
N VAL A 100 -13.55 -29.87 -34.79
CA VAL A 100 -12.91 -29.70 -36.11
C VAL A 100 -13.89 -29.13 -37.13
N GLU A 101 -15.14 -29.58 -37.12
CA GLU A 101 -16.20 -29.06 -37.99
C GLU A 101 -16.50 -27.59 -37.69
N ALA A 102 -16.58 -27.23 -36.42
CA ALA A 102 -16.78 -25.85 -35.99
C ALA A 102 -15.58 -24.96 -36.36
N ALA A 103 -14.35 -25.46 -36.19
CA ALA A 103 -13.12 -24.76 -36.53
C ALA A 103 -12.94 -24.55 -38.05
N ALA A 104 -13.37 -25.50 -38.88
CA ALA A 104 -13.29 -25.40 -40.34
C ALA A 104 -14.10 -24.24 -40.92
N GLY A 105 -15.11 -23.75 -40.20
CA GLY A 105 -15.90 -22.58 -40.55
C GLY A 105 -15.22 -21.24 -40.22
N LEU A 106 -14.16 -21.23 -39.41
CA LEU A 106 -13.48 -20.02 -38.99
C LEU A 106 -12.53 -19.49 -40.06
N VAL A 107 -12.67 -18.20 -40.35
CA VAL A 107 -11.78 -17.45 -41.23
C VAL A 107 -11.34 -16.21 -40.49
N LEU A 108 -10.09 -16.21 -40.00
CA LEU A 108 -9.51 -15.06 -39.31
C LEU A 108 -8.80 -14.14 -40.32
N PRO A 109 -8.77 -12.82 -40.06
CA PRO A 109 -8.03 -11.91 -40.91
C PRO A 109 -6.52 -12.19 -40.78
N LEU A 110 -5.86 -12.27 -41.94
CA LEU A 110 -4.40 -12.39 -42.03
C LEU A 110 -3.88 -11.22 -42.87
N ALA A 111 -3.45 -10.16 -42.20
CA ALA A 111 -2.86 -9.02 -42.88
C ALA A 111 -1.43 -9.34 -43.34
N ALA A 112 -1.04 -8.85 -44.53
CA ALA A 112 0.32 -8.99 -45.03
C ALA A 112 1.34 -8.14 -44.23
N ASP A 113 0.89 -6.96 -43.79
CA ASP A 113 1.61 -6.00 -42.96
C ASP A 113 0.73 -5.64 -41.74
N PRO A 114 0.67 -6.51 -40.72
CA PRO A 114 -0.17 -6.31 -39.56
C PRO A 114 0.38 -5.21 -38.64
N GLU A 115 -0.50 -4.46 -37.98
CA GLU A 115 -0.12 -3.55 -36.88
C GLU A 115 0.19 -4.36 -35.61
N VAL A 116 -0.60 -5.42 -35.35
CA VAL A 116 -0.46 -6.28 -34.17
C VAL A 116 -0.28 -7.74 -34.56
N SER A 117 0.72 -8.40 -33.97
CA SER A 117 0.83 -9.86 -33.97
C SER A 117 0.28 -10.42 -32.66
N ILE A 118 -0.84 -11.13 -32.73
CA ILE A 118 -1.39 -11.87 -31.59
C ILE A 118 -0.63 -13.19 -31.47
N LEU A 119 0.03 -13.39 -30.33
CA LEU A 119 0.75 -14.60 -29.96
C LEU A 119 -0.13 -15.43 -29.05
N MET A 120 -0.55 -16.59 -29.53
CA MET A 120 -1.42 -17.52 -28.79
C MET A 120 -0.67 -18.81 -28.50
N PRO A 121 -0.02 -18.94 -27.32
CA PRO A 121 0.54 -20.22 -26.89
C PRO A 121 -0.59 -21.20 -26.57
N VAL A 122 -0.45 -22.45 -27.01
CA VAL A 122 -1.46 -23.50 -26.86
C VAL A 122 -0.81 -24.78 -26.38
N HIS A 123 -1.41 -25.43 -25.38
CA HIS A 123 -1.08 -26.81 -25.03
C HIS A 123 -2.36 -27.55 -24.62
N ASN A 124 -2.86 -28.43 -25.50
CA ASN A 124 -4.16 -29.08 -25.38
C ASN A 124 -5.33 -28.07 -25.26
N GLN A 125 -6.45 -28.52 -24.70
CA GLN A 125 -7.65 -27.71 -24.46
C GLN A 125 -8.27 -27.19 -25.76
N ALA A 126 -8.42 -28.09 -26.74
CA ALA A 126 -8.96 -27.78 -28.07
C ALA A 126 -10.29 -26.98 -28.02
N GLY A 127 -11.21 -27.34 -27.11
CA GLY A 127 -12.48 -26.64 -26.93
C GLY A 127 -12.33 -25.17 -26.51
N PHE A 128 -11.42 -24.87 -25.58
CA PHE A 128 -11.13 -23.50 -25.15
C PHE A 128 -10.44 -22.70 -26.25
N THR A 129 -9.47 -23.32 -26.94
CA THR A 129 -8.78 -22.71 -28.08
C THR A 129 -9.78 -22.30 -29.17
N LEU A 130 -10.78 -23.15 -29.45
CA LEU A 130 -11.86 -22.82 -30.38
C LEU A 130 -12.70 -21.63 -29.91
N CYS A 131 -13.11 -21.60 -28.64
CA CYS A 131 -13.87 -20.47 -28.08
C CYS A 131 -13.08 -19.16 -28.15
N CYS A 132 -11.77 -19.19 -27.88
CA CYS A 132 -10.91 -18.03 -28.01
C CYS A 132 -10.90 -17.50 -29.45
N LEU A 133 -10.64 -18.36 -30.44
CA LEU A 133 -10.66 -17.97 -31.86
C LEU A 133 -12.05 -17.47 -32.31
N GLN A 134 -13.13 -18.10 -31.85
CA GLN A 134 -14.51 -17.66 -32.11
C GLN A 134 -14.77 -16.26 -31.55
N SER A 135 -14.30 -15.99 -30.32
CA SER A 135 -14.44 -14.67 -29.70
C SER A 135 -13.71 -13.58 -30.51
N VAL A 136 -12.50 -13.85 -31.00
CA VAL A 136 -11.77 -12.90 -31.85
C VAL A 136 -12.53 -12.61 -33.15
N VAL A 137 -13.07 -13.64 -33.82
CA VAL A 137 -13.87 -13.45 -35.05
C VAL A 137 -15.16 -12.66 -34.79
N ALA A 138 -15.79 -12.87 -33.64
CA ALA A 138 -17.03 -12.19 -33.29
C ALA A 138 -16.84 -10.70 -33.02
N VAL A 139 -15.67 -10.31 -32.50
CA VAL A 139 -15.33 -8.92 -32.14
C VAL A 139 -13.95 -8.52 -32.69
N LEU A 140 -13.85 -8.49 -34.01
CA LEU A 140 -12.62 -8.08 -34.70
C LEU A 140 -12.23 -6.63 -34.36
N PRO A 141 -10.93 -6.38 -34.12
CA PRO A 141 -10.44 -5.02 -33.89
C PRO A 141 -10.40 -4.21 -35.20
N GLN A 142 -10.30 -2.89 -35.07
CA GLN A 142 -10.04 -2.01 -36.22
C GLN A 142 -8.61 -2.12 -36.72
N ALA A 143 -7.67 -2.38 -35.81
CA ALA A 143 -6.27 -2.61 -36.13
C ALA A 143 -6.10 -3.84 -37.06
N SER A 144 -5.12 -3.76 -37.96
CA SER A 144 -4.75 -4.91 -38.78
C SER A 144 -3.98 -5.93 -37.95
N ILE A 145 -4.40 -7.21 -38.01
CA ILE A 145 -3.82 -8.27 -37.17
C ILE A 145 -3.28 -9.44 -37.98
N GLU A 146 -2.33 -10.14 -37.39
CA GLU A 146 -2.04 -11.54 -37.67
C GLU A 146 -2.14 -12.35 -36.37
N ILE A 147 -2.50 -13.63 -36.48
CA ILE A 147 -2.56 -14.52 -35.33
C ILE A 147 -1.56 -15.65 -35.53
N ILE A 148 -0.62 -15.74 -34.61
CA ILE A 148 0.41 -16.78 -34.56
C ILE A 148 0.05 -17.72 -33.43
N VAL A 149 -0.40 -18.92 -33.78
CA VAL A 149 -0.73 -19.96 -32.80
C VAL A 149 0.48 -20.86 -32.61
N ILE A 150 0.99 -20.94 -31.38
CA ILE A 150 2.17 -21.73 -31.02
C ILE A 150 1.71 -22.95 -30.22
N ASP A 151 1.49 -24.07 -30.91
CA ASP A 151 1.16 -25.36 -30.32
C ASP A 151 2.40 -26.00 -29.68
N ASP A 152 2.42 -26.03 -28.36
CA ASP A 152 3.50 -26.53 -27.52
C ASP A 152 3.40 -28.05 -27.31
N ALA A 153 3.38 -28.79 -28.42
CA ALA A 153 3.29 -30.24 -28.49
C ALA A 153 1.98 -30.83 -27.90
N SER A 154 0.83 -30.29 -28.28
CA SER A 154 -0.50 -30.81 -27.92
C SER A 154 -0.69 -32.25 -28.40
N THR A 155 -1.44 -33.01 -27.59
CA THR A 155 -1.74 -34.44 -27.78
C THR A 155 -3.23 -34.74 -27.90
N ASP A 156 -4.10 -33.75 -27.67
CA ASP A 156 -5.54 -33.85 -27.90
C ASP A 156 -5.92 -33.46 -29.34
N GLU A 157 -7.19 -33.10 -29.60
CA GLU A 157 -7.70 -32.70 -30.94
C GLU A 157 -7.18 -31.34 -31.44
N THR A 158 -6.40 -30.60 -30.63
CA THR A 158 -5.88 -29.28 -30.97
C THR A 158 -5.14 -29.22 -32.31
N PRO A 159 -4.26 -30.18 -32.66
CA PRO A 159 -3.53 -30.13 -33.92
C PRO A 159 -4.44 -30.27 -35.15
N GLU A 160 -5.42 -31.16 -35.09
CA GLU A 160 -6.40 -31.37 -36.16
C GLU A 160 -7.31 -30.15 -36.29
N LEU A 161 -7.74 -29.59 -35.15
CA LEU A 161 -8.50 -28.35 -35.07
C LEU A 161 -7.75 -27.19 -35.74
N LEU A 162 -6.53 -26.89 -35.31
CA LEU A 162 -5.77 -25.74 -35.81
C LEU A 162 -5.42 -25.85 -37.29
N ARG A 163 -5.21 -27.07 -37.82
CA ARG A 163 -5.00 -27.28 -39.27
C ARG A 163 -6.25 -26.96 -40.10
N SER A 164 -7.45 -27.02 -39.51
CA SER A 164 -8.70 -26.71 -40.19
C SER A 164 -9.04 -25.22 -40.22
N VAL A 165 -8.47 -24.43 -39.30
CA VAL A 165 -8.70 -22.98 -39.19
C VAL A 165 -7.97 -22.22 -40.32
N LYS A 166 -8.67 -21.30 -40.98
CA LYS A 166 -8.08 -20.45 -42.02
C LYS A 166 -7.68 -19.08 -41.46
N GLY A 167 -6.59 -18.52 -41.98
CA GLY A 167 -6.13 -17.18 -41.62
C GLY A 167 -5.25 -17.10 -40.37
N ILE A 168 -4.76 -18.24 -39.87
CA ILE A 168 -3.76 -18.28 -38.79
C ILE A 168 -2.38 -18.71 -39.31
N ARG A 169 -1.34 -18.26 -38.62
CA ARG A 169 0.03 -18.79 -38.76
C ARG A 169 0.25 -19.84 -37.68
N TYR A 170 0.12 -21.10 -38.07
CA TYR A 170 0.27 -22.22 -37.15
C TYR A 170 1.72 -22.68 -37.02
N LEU A 171 2.23 -22.67 -35.80
CA LEU A 171 3.57 -23.14 -35.42
C LEU A 171 3.43 -24.24 -34.39
N ARG A 172 4.19 -25.32 -34.53
CA ARG A 172 4.21 -26.41 -33.58
C ARG A 172 5.62 -26.65 -33.03
N ASN A 173 5.74 -26.81 -31.71
CA ASN A 173 6.95 -27.27 -31.03
C ASN A 173 7.02 -28.81 -31.05
N GLU A 174 8.23 -29.35 -31.08
CA GLU A 174 8.45 -30.80 -31.02
C GLU A 174 8.24 -31.37 -29.61
N THR A 175 8.52 -30.56 -28.59
CA THR A 175 8.38 -30.87 -27.17
C THR A 175 7.61 -29.76 -26.47
N ASN A 176 7.02 -30.04 -25.30
CA ASN A 176 6.43 -29.03 -24.44
C ASN A 176 7.57 -28.21 -23.78
N GLN A 177 7.72 -26.97 -24.23
CA GLN A 177 8.76 -26.02 -23.82
C GLN A 177 8.25 -25.02 -22.76
N GLY A 178 6.93 -24.95 -22.56
CA GLY A 178 6.29 -24.01 -21.65
C GLY A 178 5.87 -22.69 -22.31
N PHE A 179 5.17 -21.88 -21.52
CA PHE A 179 4.55 -20.63 -21.93
C PHE A 179 5.58 -19.64 -22.51
N LEU A 180 6.63 -19.37 -21.74
CA LEU A 180 7.56 -18.29 -22.07
C LEU A 180 8.39 -18.58 -23.33
N LEU A 181 8.85 -19.82 -23.50
CA LEU A 181 9.64 -20.22 -24.66
C LEU A 181 8.77 -20.24 -25.93
N SER A 182 7.52 -20.67 -25.81
CA SER A 182 6.54 -20.61 -26.90
C SER A 182 6.25 -19.16 -27.32
N CYS A 183 6.06 -18.26 -26.36
CA CYS A 183 5.87 -16.83 -26.63
C CYS A 183 7.10 -16.21 -27.30
N ASN A 184 8.32 -16.46 -26.81
CA ASN A 184 9.55 -15.97 -27.41
C ASN A 184 9.72 -16.45 -28.87
N ARG A 185 9.41 -17.72 -29.15
CA ARG A 185 9.43 -18.27 -30.51
C ARG A 185 8.39 -17.59 -31.42
N GLY A 186 7.19 -17.34 -30.90
CA GLY A 186 6.16 -16.58 -31.61
C GLY A 186 6.60 -15.16 -31.92
N ALA A 187 7.14 -14.44 -30.94
CA ALA A 187 7.61 -13.07 -31.06
C ALA A 187 8.73 -12.91 -32.11
N ALA A 188 9.64 -13.88 -32.20
CA ALA A 188 10.70 -13.87 -33.22
C ALA A 188 10.17 -13.94 -34.67
N LEU A 189 8.95 -14.47 -34.86
CA LEU A 189 8.31 -14.63 -36.17
C LEU A 189 7.21 -13.60 -36.43
N ALA A 190 6.89 -12.78 -35.43
CA ALA A 190 5.91 -11.72 -35.49
C ALA A 190 6.36 -10.59 -36.43
N ARG A 191 5.41 -10.05 -37.18
CA ARG A 191 5.59 -8.94 -38.13
C ARG A 191 5.01 -7.63 -37.63
N GLY A 192 4.08 -7.69 -36.69
CA GLY A 192 3.41 -6.55 -36.11
C GLY A 192 4.36 -5.61 -35.39
N ARG A 193 4.01 -4.32 -35.40
CA ARG A 193 4.66 -3.32 -34.55
C ARG A 193 4.46 -3.65 -33.07
N TYR A 194 3.28 -4.16 -32.72
CA TYR A 194 2.95 -4.59 -31.36
C TYR A 194 2.81 -6.11 -31.30
N LEU A 195 3.17 -6.67 -30.14
CA LEU A 195 2.92 -8.05 -29.77
C LEU A 195 1.79 -8.06 -28.75
N HIS A 196 0.74 -8.83 -29.02
CA HIS A 196 -0.31 -9.08 -28.05
C HIS A 196 -0.21 -10.53 -27.59
N LEU A 197 0.05 -10.76 -26.31
CA LEU A 197 -0.01 -12.10 -25.73
C LEU A 197 -1.46 -12.39 -25.37
N LEU A 198 -2.01 -13.49 -25.87
CA LEU A 198 -3.37 -13.92 -25.60
C LEU A 198 -3.40 -15.42 -25.30
N ASN A 199 -3.71 -15.80 -24.07
CA ASN A 199 -3.83 -17.22 -23.73
C ASN A 199 -5.02 -17.87 -24.43
N ASN A 200 -4.92 -19.18 -24.71
CA ASN A 200 -5.95 -19.93 -25.41
C ASN A 200 -7.21 -20.22 -24.57
N ASP A 201 -7.12 -20.07 -23.25
CA ASP A 201 -8.21 -20.19 -22.28
C ASP A 201 -8.90 -18.84 -21.99
N THR A 202 -8.85 -17.91 -22.95
CA THR A 202 -9.49 -16.60 -22.87
C THR A 202 -10.59 -16.41 -23.90
N GLN A 203 -11.50 -15.45 -23.66
CA GLN A 203 -12.47 -14.98 -24.64
C GLN A 203 -12.54 -13.44 -24.59
N VAL A 204 -12.25 -12.81 -25.72
CA VAL A 204 -12.18 -11.35 -25.84
C VAL A 204 -13.58 -10.73 -25.94
N GLN A 205 -13.75 -9.51 -25.40
CA GLN A 205 -14.99 -8.73 -25.50
C GLN A 205 -14.82 -7.57 -26.50
N ALA A 206 -15.92 -6.91 -26.88
CA ALA A 206 -15.88 -5.81 -27.85
C ALA A 206 -14.90 -4.69 -27.43
N GLY A 207 -14.10 -4.19 -28.37
CA GLY A 207 -13.15 -3.09 -28.15
C GLY A 207 -11.82 -3.48 -27.49
N TRP A 208 -11.61 -4.76 -27.17
CA TRP A 208 -10.47 -5.24 -26.40
C TRP A 208 -9.10 -4.76 -26.91
N LEU A 209 -8.74 -5.02 -28.17
CA LEU A 209 -7.39 -4.68 -28.67
C LEU A 209 -7.24 -3.19 -28.98
N ASP A 210 -8.28 -2.56 -29.53
CA ASP A 210 -8.24 -1.15 -29.91
C ASP A 210 -8.06 -0.25 -28.68
N ALA A 211 -8.69 -0.61 -27.55
CA ALA A 211 -8.49 0.08 -26.28
C ALA A 211 -7.02 0.01 -25.81
N LEU A 212 -6.37 -1.14 -25.93
CA LEU A 212 -4.94 -1.29 -25.57
C LEU A 212 -4.04 -0.43 -26.46
N LEU A 213 -4.33 -0.35 -27.77
CA LEU A 213 -3.57 0.46 -28.72
C LEU A 213 -3.72 1.95 -28.45
N GLU A 214 -4.91 2.40 -28.05
CA GLU A 214 -5.16 3.82 -27.76
C GLU A 214 -4.27 4.34 -26.63
N VAL A 215 -3.99 3.52 -25.61
CA VAL A 215 -3.05 3.88 -24.53
C VAL A 215 -1.67 4.22 -25.08
N PHE A 216 -1.14 3.45 -26.05
CA PHE A 216 0.17 3.75 -26.65
C PHE A 216 0.17 5.04 -27.47
N ARG A 217 -0.99 5.49 -27.97
CA ARG A 217 -1.14 6.75 -28.72
C ARG A 217 -1.21 7.95 -27.77
N GLU A 218 -1.93 7.80 -26.66
CA GLU A 218 -2.16 8.87 -25.67
C GLU A 218 -0.99 9.03 -24.69
N GLU A 219 -0.31 7.93 -24.35
CA GLU A 219 0.74 7.88 -23.32
C GLU A 219 2.06 7.33 -23.90
N PRO A 220 2.92 8.16 -24.52
CA PRO A 220 4.14 7.72 -25.20
C PRO A 220 5.19 7.02 -24.33
N GLU A 221 5.08 7.15 -23.01
CA GLU A 221 5.96 6.51 -22.01
C GLU A 221 5.52 5.07 -21.68
N THR A 222 4.38 4.61 -22.20
CA THR A 222 3.86 3.25 -22.01
C THR A 222 4.79 2.20 -22.59
N GLY A 223 5.02 1.13 -21.83
CA GLY A 223 5.76 -0.05 -22.28
C GLY A 223 4.89 -1.30 -22.41
N ILE A 224 3.95 -1.51 -21.47
CA ILE A 224 3.01 -2.63 -21.46
C ILE A 224 1.61 -2.10 -21.16
N VAL A 225 0.59 -2.64 -21.81
CA VAL A 225 -0.82 -2.41 -21.47
C VAL A 225 -1.52 -3.74 -21.24
N GLY A 226 -2.15 -3.92 -20.08
CA GLY A 226 -2.91 -5.11 -19.73
C GLY A 226 -4.41 -4.89 -19.73
N SER A 227 -5.14 -5.97 -20.03
CA SER A 227 -6.60 -5.98 -20.03
C SER A 227 -7.20 -6.17 -18.63
N LYS A 228 -8.45 -5.79 -18.46
CA LYS A 228 -9.32 -6.27 -17.38
C LYS A 228 -9.68 -7.72 -17.58
N LEU A 229 -9.25 -8.56 -16.64
CA LEU A 229 -9.58 -9.98 -16.65
C LEU A 229 -10.75 -10.24 -15.73
N ILE A 230 -11.78 -10.90 -16.25
CA ILE A 230 -12.93 -11.36 -15.49
C ILE A 230 -13.06 -12.87 -15.59
N TYR A 231 -13.58 -13.51 -14.55
CA TYR A 231 -13.90 -14.92 -14.58
C TYR A 231 -15.18 -15.18 -15.39
N PRO A 232 -15.42 -16.43 -15.84
CA PRO A 232 -16.69 -16.85 -16.42
C PRO A 232 -17.89 -16.62 -15.49
N SER A 233 -17.66 -16.57 -14.18
CA SER A 233 -18.68 -16.24 -13.17
C SER A 233 -19.12 -14.78 -13.19
N GLY A 234 -18.42 -13.90 -13.93
CA GLY A 234 -18.63 -12.46 -13.95
C GLY A 234 -17.80 -11.69 -12.91
N HIS A 235 -17.16 -12.37 -11.96
CA HIS A 235 -16.33 -11.70 -10.95
C HIS A 235 -15.01 -11.20 -11.55
N LEU A 236 -14.47 -10.14 -10.96
CA LEU A 236 -13.17 -9.61 -11.34
C LEU A 236 -12.07 -10.62 -10.96
N GLN A 237 -11.23 -10.99 -11.93
CA GLN A 237 -10.01 -11.74 -11.66
C GLN A 237 -8.89 -10.77 -11.28
N GLU A 238 -8.64 -9.78 -12.15
CA GLU A 238 -7.65 -8.74 -11.89
C GLU A 238 -7.98 -7.46 -12.66
N ALA A 239 -7.78 -6.34 -11.99
CA ALA A 239 -7.68 -5.02 -12.59
C ALA A 239 -6.21 -4.58 -12.66
N GLY A 240 -5.32 -5.47 -13.12
CA GLY A 240 -3.87 -5.38 -12.89
C GLY A 240 -3.48 -5.92 -11.51
N ALA A 241 -2.18 -5.88 -11.21
CA ALA A 241 -1.61 -6.47 -10.00
C ALA A 241 -0.58 -5.55 -9.31
N ALA A 242 -0.50 -5.69 -7.98
CA ALA A 242 0.52 -5.06 -7.14
C ALA A 242 1.57 -6.10 -6.73
N LEU A 243 2.84 -5.71 -6.74
CA LEU A 243 3.96 -6.59 -6.38
C LEU A 243 4.42 -6.30 -4.95
N LYS A 244 4.36 -7.30 -4.08
CA LYS A 244 4.72 -7.18 -2.66
C LYS A 244 6.23 -7.36 -2.46
N ARG A 245 6.78 -6.76 -1.41
CA ARG A 245 8.20 -6.90 -1.01
C ARG A 245 8.65 -8.34 -0.77
N ASP A 246 7.72 -9.22 -0.41
CA ASP A 246 7.96 -10.66 -0.19
C ASP A 246 7.83 -11.49 -1.48
N GLY A 247 7.62 -10.84 -2.62
CA GLY A 247 7.53 -11.46 -3.94
C GLY A 247 6.12 -11.95 -4.27
N ARG A 248 5.14 -11.82 -3.38
CA ARG A 248 3.75 -12.16 -3.72
C ARG A 248 3.19 -11.18 -4.74
N VAL A 249 2.32 -11.72 -5.60
CA VAL A 249 1.54 -10.96 -6.57
C VAL A 249 0.13 -10.83 -6.03
N GLU A 250 -0.32 -9.60 -5.77
CA GLU A 250 -1.67 -9.30 -5.32
C GLU A 250 -2.51 -8.87 -6.51
N LEU A 251 -3.53 -9.66 -6.85
CA LEU A 251 -4.47 -9.36 -7.92
C LEU A 251 -5.46 -8.30 -7.44
N ILE A 252 -5.43 -7.12 -8.05
CA ILE A 252 -6.25 -5.99 -7.60
C ILE A 252 -7.72 -6.27 -7.91
N GLY A 253 -8.56 -6.31 -6.87
CA GLY A 253 -10.00 -6.54 -6.98
C GLY A 253 -10.40 -8.01 -7.16
N LEU A 254 -9.53 -8.96 -6.83
CA LEU A 254 -9.83 -10.39 -6.90
C LEU A 254 -11.18 -10.73 -6.25
N ASN A 255 -12.06 -11.40 -7.01
CA ASN A 255 -13.40 -11.83 -6.63
C ASN A 255 -14.40 -10.71 -6.31
N GLN A 256 -14.06 -9.44 -6.57
CA GLN A 256 -14.97 -8.30 -6.37
C GLN A 256 -15.82 -8.02 -7.61
N ASP A 257 -16.71 -7.04 -7.49
CA ASP A 257 -17.58 -6.65 -8.60
C ASP A 257 -16.80 -5.82 -9.63
N PRO A 258 -16.63 -6.31 -10.88
CA PRO A 258 -15.93 -5.57 -11.90
C PRO A 258 -16.63 -4.25 -12.27
N ALA A 259 -17.90 -4.04 -11.94
CA ALA A 259 -18.63 -2.80 -12.19
C ALA A 259 -18.26 -1.68 -11.21
N GLU A 260 -17.55 -1.96 -10.12
CA GLU A 260 -17.17 -0.92 -9.16
C GLU A 260 -16.33 0.18 -9.84
N PRO A 261 -16.61 1.47 -9.59
CA PRO A 261 -15.92 2.58 -10.26
C PRO A 261 -14.39 2.52 -10.14
N ILE A 262 -13.89 2.02 -9.01
CA ILE A 262 -12.46 1.85 -8.71
C ILE A 262 -11.72 0.94 -9.72
N TYR A 263 -12.43 -0.02 -10.32
CA TYR A 263 -11.90 -0.96 -11.31
C TYR A 263 -12.20 -0.55 -12.76
N ASN A 264 -12.81 0.61 -12.96
CA ASN A 264 -13.18 1.13 -14.29
C ASN A 264 -12.43 2.43 -14.61
N ARG A 265 -11.23 2.57 -14.04
CA ARG A 265 -10.30 3.67 -14.30
C ARG A 265 -8.96 3.14 -14.79
N ARG A 266 -8.47 3.70 -15.91
CA ARG A 266 -7.11 3.48 -16.40
C ARG A 266 -6.10 3.95 -15.35
N ARG A 267 -5.10 3.13 -15.06
CA ARG A 267 -4.04 3.48 -14.10
C ARG A 267 -2.74 2.74 -14.40
N ARG A 268 -1.64 3.31 -13.93
CA ARG A 268 -0.36 2.60 -13.86
C ARG A 268 -0.43 1.55 -12.76
N VAL A 269 0.10 0.36 -13.03
CA VAL A 269 0.14 -0.77 -12.09
C VAL A 269 1.54 -1.37 -12.08
N ASP A 270 1.85 -2.18 -11.07
CA ASP A 270 3.18 -2.79 -10.97
C ASP A 270 3.35 -3.91 -12.02
N HIS A 271 2.24 -4.57 -12.37
CA HIS A 271 2.21 -5.75 -13.23
C HIS A 271 0.81 -5.99 -13.86
N CYS A 272 0.78 -6.62 -15.04
CA CYS A 272 -0.42 -7.23 -15.64
C CYS A 272 -0.09 -8.65 -16.11
N SER A 273 -0.99 -9.61 -15.89
CA SER A 273 -0.74 -11.02 -16.20
C SER A 273 -0.53 -11.25 -17.69
N GLY A 274 0.38 -12.16 -18.05
CA GLY A 274 0.65 -12.55 -19.44
C GLY A 274 -0.54 -13.12 -20.24
N ALA A 275 -1.72 -13.27 -19.62
CA ALA A 275 -2.94 -13.76 -20.25
C ALA A 275 -3.52 -12.81 -21.32
N SER A 276 -3.38 -11.50 -21.14
CA SER A 276 -3.75 -10.48 -22.14
C SER A 276 -2.98 -9.17 -21.95
N ILE A 277 -1.80 -9.08 -22.57
CA ILE A 277 -0.96 -7.86 -22.56
C ILE A 277 -0.51 -7.48 -23.96
N LEU A 278 -0.40 -6.16 -24.20
CA LEU A 278 0.15 -5.55 -25.41
C LEU A 278 1.49 -4.89 -25.10
N ILE A 279 2.51 -5.14 -25.93
CA ILE A 279 3.85 -4.54 -25.82
C ILE A 279 4.39 -4.21 -27.21
N GLU A 280 5.15 -3.12 -27.34
CA GLU A 280 5.88 -2.84 -28.59
C GLU A 280 6.91 -3.95 -28.87
N LYS A 281 6.89 -4.51 -30.09
CA LYS A 281 7.84 -5.57 -30.49
C LYS A 281 9.29 -5.11 -30.32
N ALA A 282 9.59 -3.87 -30.72
CA ALA A 282 10.94 -3.30 -30.59
C ALA A 282 11.40 -3.23 -29.11
N LEU A 283 10.48 -2.97 -28.18
CA LEU A 283 10.77 -2.98 -26.75
C LEU A 283 10.99 -4.41 -26.24
N PHE A 284 10.12 -5.36 -26.63
CA PHE A 284 10.25 -6.77 -26.28
C PHE A 284 11.58 -7.36 -26.78
N ASP A 285 11.95 -7.08 -28.04
CA ASP A 285 13.23 -7.49 -28.62
C ASP A 285 14.42 -6.85 -27.87
N ARG A 286 14.33 -5.56 -27.53
CA ARG A 286 15.39 -4.81 -26.82
C ARG A 286 15.69 -5.40 -25.44
N ILE A 287 14.69 -5.92 -24.74
CA ILE A 287 14.84 -6.54 -23.41
C ILE A 287 15.10 -8.05 -23.48
N GLY A 288 15.20 -8.62 -24.69
CA GLY A 288 15.46 -10.05 -24.90
C GLY A 288 14.25 -10.97 -24.70
N GLY A 289 13.04 -10.43 -24.72
CA GLY A 289 11.80 -11.17 -24.49
C GLY A 289 11.61 -11.64 -23.04
N PHE A 290 10.94 -12.78 -22.86
CA PHE A 290 10.87 -13.44 -21.55
C PHE A 290 12.21 -14.06 -21.19
N ASP A 291 12.63 -13.91 -19.93
CA ASP A 291 13.88 -14.50 -19.44
C ASP A 291 13.70 -16.00 -19.19
N GLU A 292 14.51 -16.82 -19.88
CA GLU A 292 14.45 -18.27 -19.82
C GLU A 292 14.79 -18.84 -18.44
N VAL A 293 15.35 -18.03 -17.53
CA VAL A 293 15.60 -18.44 -16.14
C VAL A 293 14.31 -18.88 -15.42
N TYR A 294 13.15 -18.36 -15.85
CA TYR A 294 11.85 -18.70 -15.29
C TYR A 294 11.19 -19.91 -15.95
N ALA A 295 11.85 -20.57 -16.90
CA ALA A 295 11.25 -21.66 -17.66
C ALA A 295 10.81 -22.82 -16.74
N PRO A 296 9.64 -23.43 -16.99
CA PRO A 296 8.74 -23.18 -18.12
C PRO A 296 7.70 -22.07 -17.90
N ALA A 297 7.48 -21.60 -16.66
CA ALA A 297 6.45 -20.61 -16.30
C ALA A 297 6.58 -20.11 -14.84
N TYR A 298 5.80 -19.07 -14.53
CA TYR A 298 5.68 -18.30 -13.29
C TYR A 298 6.81 -17.28 -13.05
N TYR A 299 6.43 -16.04 -12.73
CA TYR A 299 7.28 -14.84 -12.55
C TYR A 299 7.92 -14.28 -13.82
N GLU A 300 7.75 -14.91 -14.97
CA GLU A 300 8.26 -14.44 -16.27
C GLU A 300 7.64 -13.09 -16.69
N ASP A 301 6.35 -12.91 -16.40
CA ASP A 301 5.56 -11.72 -16.73
C ASP A 301 5.75 -10.60 -15.69
N CYS A 302 5.92 -10.96 -14.42
CA CYS A 302 6.37 -10.06 -13.36
C CYS A 302 7.77 -9.51 -13.67
N ASP A 303 8.72 -10.37 -14.03
CA ASP A 303 10.08 -9.97 -14.43
C ASP A 303 10.08 -9.12 -15.71
N LEU A 304 9.25 -9.45 -16.71
CA LEU A 304 9.05 -8.63 -17.90
C LEU A 304 8.59 -7.22 -17.52
N SER A 305 7.60 -7.11 -16.64
CA SER A 305 7.03 -5.85 -16.15
C SER A 305 8.08 -4.99 -15.45
N LEU A 306 8.91 -5.60 -14.59
CA LEU A 306 9.98 -4.89 -13.89
C LEU A 306 11.14 -4.48 -14.81
N ARG A 307 11.52 -5.30 -15.79
CA ARG A 307 12.52 -4.91 -16.80
C ARG A 307 12.06 -3.76 -17.68
N VAL A 308 10.77 -3.71 -18.04
CA VAL A 308 10.18 -2.58 -18.76
C VAL A 308 10.24 -1.31 -17.90
N GLN A 309 9.85 -1.41 -16.64
CA GLN A 309 9.92 -0.28 -15.69
C GLN A 309 11.34 0.21 -15.44
N ALA A 310 12.34 -0.69 -15.38
CA ALA A 310 13.74 -0.34 -15.26
C ALA A 310 14.29 0.49 -16.45
N LEU A 311 13.59 0.50 -17.59
CA LEU A 311 13.87 1.38 -18.74
C LEU A 311 13.10 2.72 -18.68
N GLY A 312 12.40 3.02 -17.58
CA GLY A 312 11.58 4.22 -17.42
C GLY A 312 10.25 4.16 -18.17
N ARG A 313 9.76 2.95 -18.50
CA ARG A 313 8.48 2.75 -19.22
C ARG A 313 7.40 2.28 -18.27
N HIS A 314 6.15 2.66 -18.52
CA HIS A 314 5.03 2.35 -17.63
C HIS A 314 4.34 1.04 -18.00
N VAL A 315 3.81 0.35 -16.98
CA VAL A 315 2.84 -0.73 -17.14
C VAL A 315 1.46 -0.15 -16.82
N VAL A 316 0.53 -0.25 -17.76
CA VAL A 316 -0.78 0.40 -17.68
C VAL A 316 -1.89 -0.64 -17.71
N TYR A 317 -2.85 -0.52 -16.81
CA TYR A 317 -4.09 -1.25 -16.82
C TYR A 317 -5.16 -0.45 -17.58
N GLU A 318 -5.79 -1.06 -18.59
CA GLU A 318 -6.87 -0.46 -19.38
C GLU A 318 -8.20 -1.18 -19.16
N PRO A 319 -9.14 -0.59 -18.38
CA PRO A 319 -10.41 -1.24 -18.04
C PRO A 319 -11.36 -1.44 -19.22
N SER A 320 -11.22 -0.65 -20.30
CA SER A 320 -12.06 -0.76 -21.49
C SER A 320 -11.68 -1.99 -22.35
N SER A 321 -10.49 -2.55 -22.14
CA SER A 321 -10.14 -3.86 -22.69
C SER A 321 -10.57 -4.96 -21.73
N VAL A 322 -11.66 -5.66 -22.06
CA VAL A 322 -12.20 -6.74 -21.22
C VAL A 322 -11.96 -8.10 -21.86
N VAL A 323 -11.42 -9.03 -21.08
CA VAL A 323 -11.17 -10.42 -21.49
C VAL A 323 -11.67 -11.37 -20.41
N VAL A 324 -12.46 -12.36 -20.79
CA VAL A 324 -12.89 -13.45 -19.91
C VAL A 324 -11.77 -14.49 -19.87
N HIS A 325 -11.34 -14.93 -18.69
CA HIS A 325 -10.24 -15.88 -18.55
C HIS A 325 -10.63 -17.09 -17.68
N HIS A 326 -10.49 -18.29 -18.25
CA HIS A 326 -10.77 -19.55 -17.57
C HIS A 326 -9.52 -20.04 -16.82
N LEU A 327 -9.07 -19.25 -15.83
CA LEU A 327 -7.82 -19.43 -15.08
C LEU A 327 -7.56 -20.90 -14.68
N SER A 328 -6.30 -21.33 -14.81
CA SER A 328 -5.79 -22.68 -14.46
C SER A 328 -6.25 -23.84 -15.34
N VAL A 329 -6.97 -23.61 -16.43
CA VAL A 329 -7.31 -24.64 -17.43
C VAL A 329 -6.10 -25.05 -18.28
N SER A 330 -5.21 -24.11 -18.60
CA SER A 330 -3.99 -24.33 -19.39
C SER A 330 -2.86 -25.04 -18.62
N THR A 331 -2.87 -25.01 -17.28
CA THR A 331 -1.86 -25.66 -16.44
C THR A 331 -2.29 -27.05 -16.02
N ASN A 332 -2.08 -28.07 -16.87
CA ASN A 332 -2.26 -29.50 -16.54
C ASN A 332 -1.25 -30.05 -15.49
N ALA A 333 -0.53 -29.18 -14.78
CA ALA A 333 0.43 -29.57 -13.76
C ALA A 333 -0.29 -29.98 -12.46
N ARG A 334 0.21 -31.03 -11.78
CA ARG A 334 -0.29 -31.37 -10.45
C ARG A 334 -0.08 -30.17 -9.51
N PRO A 335 -1.02 -29.85 -8.61
CA PRO A 335 -0.92 -28.69 -7.73
C PRO A 335 0.44 -28.58 -7.01
N ALA A 336 1.00 -29.71 -6.55
CA ALA A 336 2.31 -29.75 -5.89
C ALA A 336 3.49 -29.34 -6.80
N GLU A 337 3.48 -29.72 -8.08
CA GLU A 337 4.54 -29.35 -9.04
C GLU A 337 4.47 -27.88 -9.42
N LYS A 338 3.24 -27.37 -9.60
CA LYS A 338 2.96 -25.94 -9.80
C LYS A 338 3.48 -25.13 -8.61
N MET A 339 3.13 -25.51 -7.38
CA MET A 339 3.59 -24.81 -6.17
C MET A 339 5.11 -24.87 -6.02
N ALA A 340 5.74 -26.03 -6.27
CA ALA A 340 7.19 -26.14 -6.24
C ALA A 340 7.89 -25.23 -7.26
N ARG A 341 7.30 -25.06 -8.46
CA ARG A 341 7.81 -24.14 -9.48
C ARG A 341 7.68 -22.68 -9.04
N ILE A 342 6.51 -22.26 -8.55
CA ILE A 342 6.28 -20.91 -8.03
C ILE A 342 7.27 -20.60 -6.90
N ALA A 343 7.47 -21.52 -5.95
CA ALA A 343 8.39 -21.34 -4.84
C ALA A 343 9.86 -21.24 -5.30
N ALA A 344 10.26 -22.00 -6.33
CA ALA A 344 11.61 -21.93 -6.88
C ALA A 344 11.84 -20.59 -7.61
N ASN A 345 10.92 -20.20 -8.49
CA ASN A 345 11.02 -18.98 -9.29
C ASN A 345 10.87 -17.71 -8.45
N SER A 346 10.07 -17.75 -7.38
CA SER A 346 9.95 -16.66 -6.41
C SER A 346 11.29 -16.29 -5.77
N ARG A 347 12.16 -17.28 -5.49
CA ARG A 347 13.50 -17.01 -4.94
C ARG A 347 14.37 -16.26 -5.94
N ILE A 348 14.35 -16.69 -7.21
CA ILE A 348 15.09 -16.05 -8.29
C ILE A 348 14.59 -14.60 -8.48
N PHE A 349 13.27 -14.43 -8.47
CA PHE A 349 12.62 -13.13 -8.56
C PHE A 349 13.01 -12.19 -7.42
N LEU A 350 12.97 -12.66 -6.18
CA LEU A 350 13.41 -11.91 -5.01
C LEU A 350 14.90 -11.56 -5.06
N GLU A 351 15.76 -12.53 -5.39
CA GLU A 351 17.21 -12.30 -5.52
C GLU A 351 17.52 -11.22 -6.57
N ARG A 352 16.75 -11.16 -7.65
CA ARG A 352 16.92 -10.17 -8.72
C ARG A 352 16.32 -8.80 -8.39
N TRP A 353 15.13 -8.77 -7.78
CA TRP A 353 14.28 -7.57 -7.72
C TRP A 353 13.99 -7.02 -6.33
N GLN A 354 14.58 -7.57 -5.24
CA GLN A 354 14.27 -7.15 -3.87
C GLN A 354 14.26 -5.63 -3.68
N ALA A 355 15.31 -4.92 -4.14
CA ALA A 355 15.39 -3.47 -3.97
C ALA A 355 14.28 -2.71 -4.71
N SER A 356 13.87 -3.21 -5.88
CA SER A 356 12.76 -2.64 -6.64
C SER A 356 11.42 -2.95 -5.98
N LEU A 357 11.23 -4.17 -5.47
CA LEU A 357 10.02 -4.54 -4.73
C LEU A 357 9.88 -3.75 -3.43
N ASP A 358 10.98 -3.49 -2.72
CA ASP A 358 10.97 -2.67 -1.50
C ASP A 358 10.49 -1.24 -1.77
N ASP A 359 10.90 -0.65 -2.90
CA ASP A 359 10.51 0.70 -3.34
C ASP A 359 9.08 0.74 -3.87
N LEU A 360 8.72 -0.21 -4.74
CA LEU A 360 7.35 -0.36 -5.25
C LEU A 360 6.40 -0.49 -4.08
N ASP A 361 6.66 -1.41 -3.17
CA ASP A 361 5.74 -1.75 -2.09
C ASP A 361 5.66 -0.71 -0.96
N ALA A 362 6.45 0.36 -1.02
CA ALA A 362 6.51 1.37 0.02
C ALA A 362 5.27 2.28 0.03
N VAL A 363 4.70 2.50 1.22
CA VAL A 363 3.70 3.55 1.49
C VAL A 363 4.26 4.53 2.49
N ARG A 364 4.15 5.82 2.17
CA ARG A 364 4.66 6.90 2.98
C ARG A 364 3.62 7.49 3.91
N LEU A 365 3.84 7.31 5.21
CA LEU A 365 3.03 7.96 6.25
C LEU A 365 3.57 9.36 6.56
N ILE A 366 2.71 10.37 6.40
CA ILE A 366 3.02 11.77 6.74
C ILE A 366 2.06 12.23 7.85
N ALA A 367 2.58 12.63 9.01
CA ALA A 367 1.73 13.10 10.10
C ALA A 367 1.64 14.64 10.12
N PHE A 368 0.43 15.19 10.26
CA PHE A 368 0.25 16.62 10.52
C PHE A 368 0.90 17.00 11.85
N PHE A 369 1.59 18.15 11.89
CA PHE A 369 2.41 18.57 13.02
C PHE A 369 2.06 20.00 13.43
N LEU A 370 1.68 20.16 14.69
CA LEU A 370 1.33 21.44 15.31
C LEU A 370 2.55 22.09 15.97
N PRO A 371 2.94 23.32 15.57
CA PRO A 371 4.09 24.00 16.16
C PRO A 371 3.79 24.74 17.49
N GLN A 372 2.56 24.75 17.98
CA GLN A 372 2.08 25.60 19.10
C GLN A 372 2.48 25.10 20.53
N PHE A 373 3.62 24.44 20.65
CA PHE A 373 4.21 24.02 21.93
C PHE A 373 5.42 24.87 22.32
N HIS A 374 5.31 26.18 22.09
CA HIS A 374 6.25 27.19 22.59
C HIS A 374 5.55 28.55 22.69
N PRO A 375 5.92 29.41 23.65
CA PRO A 375 5.31 30.72 23.80
C PRO A 375 5.80 31.68 22.71
N ILE A 376 4.90 32.54 22.24
CA ILE A 376 5.21 33.69 21.37
C ILE A 376 4.58 34.96 21.94
N PRO A 377 5.14 36.16 21.65
CA PRO A 377 4.63 37.41 22.20
C PRO A 377 3.15 37.70 21.91
N GLU A 378 2.67 37.26 20.74
CA GLU A 378 1.27 37.39 20.33
C GLU A 378 0.34 36.56 21.22
N ASN A 379 0.63 35.28 21.37
CA ASN A 379 -0.12 34.35 22.21
C ASN A 379 -0.14 34.81 23.67
N ASP A 380 1.00 35.29 24.17
CA ASP A 380 1.12 35.83 25.52
C ASP A 380 0.18 37.02 25.74
N ARG A 381 0.00 37.86 24.72
CA ARG A 381 -0.92 39.01 24.75
C ARG A 381 -2.38 38.57 24.67
N TRP A 382 -2.67 37.54 23.89
CA TRP A 382 -4.04 37.12 23.61
C TRP A 382 -4.64 36.21 24.69
N TRP A 383 -3.81 35.32 25.26
CA TRP A 383 -4.26 34.22 26.12
C TRP A 383 -3.54 34.15 27.47
N GLY A 384 -2.55 35.03 27.69
CA GLY A 384 -1.82 35.14 28.94
C GLY A 384 -0.38 34.66 28.83
N LYS A 385 0.48 35.18 29.70
CA LYS A 385 1.93 34.97 29.66
C LYS A 385 2.29 33.48 29.73
N GLY A 386 3.12 33.03 28.79
CA GLY A 386 3.62 31.66 28.71
C GLY A 386 2.64 30.70 28.03
N PHE A 387 1.63 31.19 27.30
CA PHE A 387 0.62 30.35 26.70
C PHE A 387 1.22 29.39 25.66
N THR A 388 0.85 28.12 25.81
CA THR A 388 1.03 27.03 24.85
C THR A 388 -0.20 26.14 24.91
N GLU A 389 -0.34 25.20 23.97
CA GLU A 389 -1.45 24.25 23.98
C GLU A 389 -1.53 23.41 25.27
N TRP A 390 -0.41 23.22 25.98
CA TRP A 390 -0.41 22.58 27.32
C TRP A 390 -1.30 23.30 28.33
N THR A 391 -1.50 24.61 28.18
CA THR A 391 -2.40 25.40 29.03
C THR A 391 -3.85 24.95 28.87
N ASN A 392 -4.26 24.63 27.64
CA ASN A 392 -5.61 24.13 27.36
C ASN A 392 -5.74 22.67 27.82
N VAL A 393 -4.77 21.83 27.44
CA VAL A 393 -4.75 20.40 27.78
C VAL A 393 -4.91 20.17 29.28
N THR A 394 -4.11 20.84 30.11
CA THR A 394 -4.11 20.64 31.57
C THR A 394 -5.38 21.14 32.27
N ARG A 395 -6.19 21.98 31.61
CA ARG A 395 -7.44 22.54 32.18
C ARG A 395 -8.67 21.70 31.85
N ALA A 396 -8.58 20.82 30.86
CA ALA A 396 -9.69 20.01 30.40
C ALA A 396 -10.23 19.11 31.52
N LYS A 397 -11.55 18.99 31.60
CA LYS A 397 -12.25 18.13 32.56
C LYS A 397 -13.19 17.17 31.86
N PRO A 398 -13.40 15.96 32.40
CA PRO A 398 -14.44 15.04 31.92
C PRO A 398 -15.82 15.68 31.97
N ASN A 399 -16.61 15.48 30.91
CA ASN A 399 -18.02 15.90 30.83
C ASN A 399 -19.02 14.79 31.20
N PHE A 400 -18.58 13.52 31.25
CA PHE A 400 -19.39 12.36 31.56
C PHE A 400 -18.52 11.20 32.06
N ALA A 401 -19.15 10.19 32.67
CA ALA A 401 -18.46 9.03 33.21
C ALA A 401 -17.68 8.27 32.12
N GLY A 402 -16.38 8.07 32.34
CA GLY A 402 -15.49 7.41 31.39
C GLY A 402 -14.90 8.32 30.30
N HIS A 403 -15.30 9.60 30.23
CA HIS A 403 -14.66 10.60 29.37
C HIS A 403 -13.22 10.88 29.84
N GLN A 404 -12.25 10.54 29.01
CA GLN A 404 -10.83 10.68 29.33
C GLN A 404 -10.37 12.12 29.14
N GLN A 405 -10.37 12.92 30.20
CA GLN A 405 -9.74 14.25 30.21
C GLN A 405 -9.08 14.50 31.58
N PRO A 406 -7.94 15.21 31.62
CA PRO A 406 -7.13 15.66 30.49
C PRO A 406 -6.31 14.53 29.83
N HIS A 407 -6.01 14.65 28.54
CA HIS A 407 -5.00 13.80 27.87
C HIS A 407 -3.59 14.26 28.29
N LEU A 408 -2.85 13.41 29.01
CA LEU A 408 -1.53 13.78 29.55
C LEU A 408 -0.39 13.05 28.83
N PRO A 409 0.72 13.74 28.51
CA PRO A 409 1.85 13.11 27.84
C PRO A 409 2.60 12.13 28.76
N ALA A 410 3.21 11.11 28.14
CA ALA A 410 4.10 10.16 28.79
C ALA A 410 5.57 10.54 28.52
N ASP A 411 6.22 9.88 27.56
CA ASP A 411 7.68 9.90 27.32
C ASP A 411 8.29 11.29 27.16
N LEU A 412 7.64 12.15 26.37
CA LEU A 412 8.16 13.47 26.02
C LEU A 412 7.77 14.56 27.03
N GLY A 413 6.83 14.26 27.94
CA GLY A 413 6.28 15.22 28.90
C GLY A 413 5.70 16.48 28.26
N PHE A 414 5.57 17.54 29.07
CA PHE A 414 5.13 18.87 28.62
C PHE A 414 6.28 19.62 27.95
N TYR A 415 6.63 19.19 26.74
CA TYR A 415 7.83 19.67 26.04
C TYR A 415 7.71 21.10 25.51
N ASP A 416 8.86 21.66 25.11
CA ASP A 416 8.98 22.96 24.44
C ASP A 416 9.68 22.81 23.10
N LEU A 417 9.03 23.18 22.00
CA LEU A 417 9.57 23.00 20.64
C LEU A 417 10.73 23.93 20.29
N ARG A 418 11.15 24.83 21.19
CA ARG A 418 12.40 25.59 21.07
C ARG A 418 13.63 24.73 21.38
N LEU A 419 13.44 23.58 22.04
CA LEU A 419 14.52 22.67 22.41
C LEU A 419 14.82 21.72 21.24
N ALA A 420 16.10 21.63 20.87
CA ALA A 420 16.54 20.79 19.76
C ALA A 420 16.37 19.30 20.10
N GLU A 421 16.64 18.93 21.35
CA GLU A 421 16.48 17.58 21.89
C GLU A 421 15.03 17.09 21.81
N THR A 422 14.04 17.98 22.00
CA THR A 422 12.62 17.65 21.83
C THR A 422 12.32 17.32 20.38
N ARG A 423 12.73 18.18 19.44
CA ARG A 423 12.49 17.96 18.01
C ARG A 423 13.18 16.69 17.51
N GLN A 424 14.39 16.43 18.00
CA GLN A 424 15.12 15.19 17.72
C GLN A 424 14.36 13.96 18.26
N ALA A 425 13.92 13.99 19.51
CA ALA A 425 13.19 12.88 20.11
C ALA A 425 11.87 12.59 19.38
N GLN A 426 11.15 13.63 18.92
CA GLN A 426 9.94 13.46 18.11
C GLN A 426 10.23 12.81 16.76
N ALA A 427 11.29 13.26 16.06
CA ALA A 427 11.70 12.67 14.79
C ALA A 427 12.17 11.22 14.94
N ASP A 428 12.90 10.90 16.00
CA ASP A 428 13.37 9.54 16.28
C ASP A 428 12.20 8.61 16.61
N LEU A 429 11.25 9.07 17.42
CA LEU A 429 10.05 8.32 17.76
C LEU A 429 9.17 8.07 16.52
N ALA A 430 8.96 9.10 15.70
CA ALA A 430 8.24 9.00 14.44
C ALA A 430 8.87 7.95 13.52
N ARG A 431 10.20 8.02 13.34
CA ARG A 431 10.97 7.08 12.50
C ARG A 431 10.88 5.64 13.02
N ASP A 432 10.99 5.44 14.33
CA ASP A 432 10.95 4.11 14.97
C ASP A 432 9.61 3.38 14.76
N TYR A 433 8.53 4.12 14.53
CA TYR A 433 7.17 3.59 14.36
C TYR A 433 6.61 3.76 12.94
N GLY A 434 7.44 4.18 11.97
CA GLY A 434 7.10 4.17 10.55
C GLY A 434 6.46 5.44 10.01
N ILE A 435 6.42 6.53 10.79
CA ILE A 435 6.14 7.86 10.24
C ILE A 435 7.39 8.33 9.48
N GLN A 436 7.20 8.73 8.22
CA GLN A 436 8.30 9.05 7.31
C GLN A 436 8.40 10.54 6.99
N GLY A 437 7.56 11.37 7.60
CA GLY A 437 7.73 12.80 7.59
C GLY A 437 6.62 13.55 8.33
N PHE A 438 6.86 14.84 8.56
CA PHE A 438 5.90 15.74 9.18
C PHE A 438 5.36 16.78 8.19
N CYS A 439 4.05 17.01 8.23
CA CYS A 439 3.42 18.14 7.55
C CYS A 439 3.18 19.26 8.58
N TYR A 440 4.07 20.24 8.62
CA TYR A 440 3.98 21.34 9.58
C TYR A 440 2.86 22.30 9.20
N TYR A 441 2.01 22.65 10.17
CA TYR A 441 1.18 23.83 10.00
C TYR A 441 2.04 25.08 9.87
N TYR A 442 1.80 25.81 8.80
CA TYR A 442 2.56 26.99 8.43
C TYR A 442 1.67 28.23 8.53
N TYR A 443 2.08 29.18 9.37
CA TYR A 443 1.32 30.38 9.67
C TYR A 443 2.04 31.61 9.13
N TRP A 444 1.55 32.12 8.00
CA TRP A 444 2.06 33.31 7.33
C TRP A 444 0.90 34.23 6.96
N PHE A 445 0.99 35.50 7.38
CA PHE A 445 -0.04 36.52 7.31
C PHE A 445 0.51 37.79 6.64
N GLY A 446 0.57 37.81 5.31
CA GLY A 446 0.95 39.02 4.55
C GLY A 446 2.34 39.56 4.92
N GLY A 447 3.31 38.67 5.14
CA GLY A 447 4.69 39.02 5.52
C GLY A 447 5.02 38.82 6.99
N LYS A 448 4.03 38.57 7.86
CA LYS A 448 4.26 38.21 9.26
C LYS A 448 4.10 36.70 9.48
N ARG A 449 5.08 36.05 10.09
CA ARG A 449 4.96 34.66 10.54
C ARG A 449 4.65 34.56 12.02
N LEU A 450 3.91 33.52 12.38
CA LEU A 450 3.67 33.11 13.77
C LEU A 450 4.09 31.65 13.94
N LEU A 451 4.47 31.26 15.15
CA LEU A 451 4.88 29.89 15.50
C LEU A 451 6.02 29.29 14.65
N ASN A 452 6.76 30.11 13.90
CA ASN A 452 7.75 29.68 12.91
C ASN A 452 9.07 29.19 13.51
N ARG A 453 9.32 29.49 14.80
CA ARG A 453 10.62 29.26 15.42
C ARG A 453 11.13 27.81 15.31
N PRO A 454 10.32 26.76 15.57
CA PRO A 454 10.79 25.38 15.44
C PRO A 454 11.27 25.07 14.02
N LEU A 455 10.51 25.45 13.00
CA LEU A 455 10.86 25.17 11.59
C LEU A 455 12.06 26.00 11.12
N ASP A 456 12.19 27.24 11.58
CA ASP A 456 13.37 28.08 11.31
C ASP A 456 14.63 27.48 11.92
N GLU A 457 14.55 26.99 13.15
CA GLU A 457 15.68 26.35 13.81
C GLU A 457 16.05 25.04 13.13
N ILE A 458 15.08 24.23 12.67
CA ILE A 458 15.32 23.01 11.87
C ILE A 458 16.04 23.33 10.56
N LEU A 459 15.63 24.40 9.87
CA LEU A 459 16.27 24.83 8.63
C LEU A 459 17.70 25.36 8.88
N ALA A 460 17.89 26.10 9.98
CA ALA A 460 19.20 26.67 10.33
C ALA A 460 20.21 25.63 10.83
N SER A 461 19.76 24.63 11.62
CA SER A 461 20.62 23.59 12.16
C SER A 461 20.87 22.45 11.19
N GLY A 462 19.96 22.21 10.24
CA GLY A 462 19.93 20.97 9.46
C GLY A 462 19.41 19.76 10.25
N GLU A 463 18.91 19.96 11.47
CA GLU A 463 18.54 18.88 12.40
C GLU A 463 17.14 19.10 13.02
N PRO A 464 16.34 18.04 13.20
CA PRO A 464 16.67 16.64 12.90
C PRO A 464 16.69 16.37 11.40
N ASP A 465 17.53 15.44 10.97
CA ASP A 465 17.45 14.86 9.62
C ASP A 465 16.19 13.98 9.47
N PHE A 466 15.05 14.64 9.26
CA PHE A 466 13.74 14.03 9.12
C PHE A 466 12.92 14.74 8.05
N PRO A 467 12.26 14.01 7.13
CA PRO A 467 11.53 14.65 6.04
C PRO A 467 10.36 15.51 6.50
N PHE A 468 10.10 16.61 5.80
CA PHE A 468 8.98 17.48 6.11
C PHE A 468 8.37 18.17 4.89
N CYS A 469 7.10 18.55 4.98
CA CYS A 469 6.45 19.53 4.10
C CYS A 469 5.61 20.49 4.97
N ILE A 470 4.87 21.39 4.31
CA ILE A 470 4.02 22.35 4.99
C ILE A 470 2.56 22.27 4.52
N CYS A 471 1.66 22.60 5.46
CA CYS A 471 0.26 22.95 5.19
C CYS A 471 0.05 24.41 5.60
N TRP A 472 -0.21 25.29 4.64
CA TRP A 472 -0.51 26.68 4.92
C TRP A 472 -1.91 26.79 5.50
N ALA A 473 -1.99 27.08 6.79
CA ALA A 473 -3.22 27.48 7.49
C ALA A 473 -3.56 28.91 7.06
N ASN A 474 -4.14 29.04 5.87
CA ASN A 474 -4.30 30.29 5.12
C ASN A 474 -5.59 31.05 5.47
N GLU A 475 -6.09 30.87 6.69
CA GLU A 475 -7.25 31.56 7.23
C GLU A 475 -6.85 32.65 8.22
N SER A 476 -7.76 33.59 8.49
CA SER A 476 -7.53 34.59 9.53
C SER A 476 -7.49 33.92 10.89
N TRP A 477 -6.56 34.35 11.76
CA TRP A 477 -6.51 33.88 13.13
C TRP A 477 -7.56 34.63 13.96
N SER A 478 -8.58 33.94 14.48
CA SER A 478 -9.61 34.49 15.37
C SER A 478 -9.54 33.92 16.78
N ARG A 479 -10.16 34.62 17.76
CA ARG A 479 -10.28 34.12 19.15
C ARG A 479 -11.15 32.86 19.25
N ARG A 480 -12.17 32.77 18.40
CA ARG A 480 -13.00 31.58 18.26
C ARG A 480 -12.42 30.75 17.10
N TRP A 481 -12.19 29.48 17.34
CA TRP A 481 -11.62 28.52 16.38
C TRP A 481 -12.64 28.07 15.30
N ASP A 482 -13.76 28.79 15.15
CA ASP A 482 -14.89 28.43 14.26
C ASP A 482 -14.88 29.19 12.92
N GLY A 483 -13.83 29.98 12.65
CA GLY A 483 -13.65 30.71 11.39
C GLY A 483 -14.67 31.83 11.12
N ARG A 484 -15.47 32.25 12.12
CA ARG A 484 -16.45 33.34 11.99
C ARG A 484 -15.86 34.68 12.47
N GLU A 485 -16.04 35.72 11.65
CA GLU A 485 -15.29 37.00 11.63
C GLU A 485 -15.41 37.93 12.85
N SER A 486 -16.08 37.55 13.94
CA SER A 486 -16.44 38.52 14.98
C SER A 486 -15.31 38.91 15.96
N ASP A 487 -14.15 38.22 15.97
CA ASP A 487 -12.99 38.57 16.84
C ASP A 487 -11.64 38.15 16.19
N ILE A 488 -11.22 38.82 15.11
CA ILE A 488 -9.95 38.56 14.40
C ILE A 488 -8.74 39.07 15.21
N LEU A 489 -7.79 38.19 15.51
CA LEU A 489 -6.51 38.48 16.16
C LEU A 489 -5.38 38.78 15.17
N MET A 490 -5.38 38.08 14.03
CA MET A 490 -4.47 38.31 12.89
C MET A 490 -5.25 38.10 11.60
N ALA A 491 -5.39 39.14 10.78
CA ALA A 491 -6.10 39.03 9.51
C ALA A 491 -5.23 38.35 8.44
N GLN A 492 -5.87 37.53 7.61
CA GLN A 492 -5.30 36.99 6.39
C GLN A 492 -6.01 37.62 5.19
N GLN A 493 -5.24 38.10 4.22
CA GLN A 493 -5.73 38.60 2.94
C GLN A 493 -4.98 37.86 1.83
N HIS A 494 -5.63 37.77 0.66
CA HIS A 494 -5.11 37.04 -0.49
C HIS A 494 -5.13 37.96 -1.71
N SER A 495 -3.98 38.12 -2.34
CA SER A 495 -3.76 38.92 -3.54
C SER A 495 -2.59 38.35 -4.34
N GLU A 496 -2.48 38.65 -5.64
CA GLU A 496 -1.32 38.21 -6.43
C GLU A 496 0.03 38.70 -5.83
N THR A 497 0.03 39.85 -5.16
CA THR A 497 1.24 40.36 -4.48
C THR A 497 1.59 39.47 -3.28
N ASP A 498 0.59 39.04 -2.53
CA ASP A 498 0.77 38.10 -1.42
C ASP A 498 1.19 36.71 -1.91
N ASP A 499 0.63 36.24 -3.04
CA ASP A 499 1.00 34.96 -3.65
C ASP A 499 2.49 34.91 -3.98
N LEU A 500 3.00 35.97 -4.62
CA LEU A 500 4.43 36.09 -4.94
C LEU A 500 5.29 36.25 -3.68
N ALA A 501 4.82 36.99 -2.68
CA ALA A 501 5.53 37.18 -1.42
C ALA A 501 5.63 35.86 -0.63
N PHE A 502 4.55 35.10 -0.57
CA PHE A 502 4.45 33.80 0.09
C PHE A 502 5.41 32.79 -0.53
N ILE A 503 5.35 32.58 -1.86
CA ILE A 503 6.20 31.56 -2.50
C ILE A 503 7.69 31.92 -2.42
N ARG A 504 8.03 33.22 -2.53
CA ARG A 504 9.39 33.72 -2.30
C ARG A 504 9.86 33.41 -0.89
N HIS A 505 8.97 33.62 0.08
CA HIS A 505 9.26 33.37 1.49
C HIS A 505 9.44 31.87 1.79
N LEU A 506 8.73 30.99 1.09
CA LEU A 506 8.91 29.53 1.21
C LEU A 506 10.19 29.00 0.56
N GLN A 507 10.77 29.71 -0.41
CA GLN A 507 11.90 29.22 -1.20
C GLN A 507 13.02 28.53 -0.39
N PRO A 508 13.49 29.05 0.76
CA PRO A 508 14.52 28.36 1.55
C PRO A 508 14.10 26.96 2.01
N LEU A 509 12.85 26.80 2.45
CA LEU A 509 12.29 25.49 2.84
C LEU A 509 12.17 24.57 1.63
N LEU A 510 11.68 25.09 0.50
CA LEU A 510 11.51 24.32 -0.73
C LEU A 510 12.84 23.84 -1.34
N ARG A 511 13.99 24.40 -0.93
CA ARG A 511 15.33 23.97 -1.34
C ARG A 511 15.95 22.93 -0.40
N ASP A 512 15.39 22.74 0.79
CA ASP A 512 15.92 21.77 1.74
C ASP A 512 15.83 20.36 1.13
N HIS A 513 16.90 19.58 1.31
CA HIS A 513 16.99 18.22 0.79
C HIS A 513 16.02 17.26 1.50
N ARG A 514 15.61 17.60 2.73
CA ARG A 514 14.62 16.88 3.52
C ARG A 514 13.18 17.24 3.12
N TYR A 515 13.00 18.26 2.29
CA TYR A 515 11.65 18.69 1.89
C TYR A 515 10.97 17.61 1.05
N ILE A 516 9.76 17.21 1.45
CA ILE A 516 9.03 16.12 0.80
C ILE A 516 8.63 16.53 -0.63
N ARG A 517 8.91 15.61 -1.56
CA ARG A 517 8.65 15.76 -2.99
C ARG A 517 7.83 14.60 -3.52
N ILE A 518 7.03 14.90 -4.55
CA ILE A 518 6.32 13.93 -5.39
C ILE A 518 6.84 14.13 -6.81
N HIS A 519 7.45 13.10 -7.40
CA HIS A 519 8.14 13.19 -8.71
C HIS A 519 9.18 14.33 -8.77
N GLY A 520 9.91 14.55 -7.66
CA GLY A 520 10.88 15.65 -7.53
C GLY A 520 10.29 17.04 -7.26
N ARG A 521 8.97 17.21 -7.42
CA ARG A 521 8.26 18.48 -7.20
C ARG A 521 8.01 18.71 -5.69
N PRO A 522 8.43 19.84 -5.09
CA PRO A 522 8.15 20.12 -3.68
C PRO A 522 6.64 20.16 -3.41
N LEU A 523 6.19 19.45 -2.37
CA LEU A 523 4.79 19.38 -1.96
C LEU A 523 4.39 20.59 -1.09
N ILE A 524 3.35 21.32 -1.48
CA ILE A 524 2.75 22.41 -0.70
C ILE A 524 1.26 22.10 -0.51
N LEU A 525 0.81 22.08 0.74
CA LEU A 525 -0.61 21.96 1.08
C LEU A 525 -1.19 23.34 1.39
N VAL A 526 -2.42 23.58 0.94
CA VAL A 526 -3.23 24.76 1.31
C VAL A 526 -4.48 24.28 2.05
N TYR A 527 -4.73 24.85 3.23
CA TYR A 527 -5.82 24.40 4.09
C TYR A 527 -7.21 24.75 3.55
N ARG A 528 -7.41 25.98 3.05
CA ARG A 528 -8.69 26.51 2.54
C ARG A 528 -8.51 27.19 1.19
N ILE A 529 -8.66 26.42 0.11
CA ILE A 529 -8.44 26.91 -1.26
C ILE A 529 -9.47 27.98 -1.65
N GLU A 530 -10.68 27.94 -1.09
CA GLU A 530 -11.79 28.83 -1.39
C GLU A 530 -11.58 30.28 -0.91
N LEU A 531 -10.52 30.54 -0.13
CA LEU A 531 -10.18 31.89 0.32
C LEU A 531 -9.41 32.69 -0.74
N PHE A 532 -8.85 32.03 -1.77
CA PHE A 532 -8.18 32.74 -2.86
C PHE A 532 -9.20 33.40 -3.79
N PRO A 533 -8.97 34.65 -4.22
CA PRO A 533 -9.80 35.29 -5.24
C PRO A 533 -9.77 34.54 -6.58
N ASP A 534 -8.60 34.00 -6.94
CA ASP A 534 -8.38 33.20 -8.14
C ASP A 534 -7.26 32.16 -7.85
N PRO A 535 -7.62 30.97 -7.36
CA PRO A 535 -6.64 29.96 -6.98
C PRO A 535 -5.85 29.39 -8.17
N ALA A 536 -6.43 29.37 -9.38
CA ALA A 536 -5.74 28.94 -10.59
C ALA A 536 -4.60 29.92 -10.91
N ARG A 537 -4.88 31.22 -10.81
CA ARG A 537 -3.86 32.25 -10.99
C ARG A 537 -2.78 32.18 -9.91
N THR A 538 -3.15 31.95 -8.65
CA THR A 538 -2.19 31.72 -7.55
C THR A 538 -1.25 30.56 -7.86
N ALA A 539 -1.79 29.42 -8.34
CA ALA A 539 -1.00 28.24 -8.71
C ALA A 539 0.00 28.55 -9.84
N GLU A 540 -0.42 29.30 -10.86
CA GLU A 540 0.46 29.76 -11.95
C GLU A 540 1.61 30.62 -11.42
N VAL A 541 1.31 31.63 -10.61
CA VAL A 541 2.32 32.54 -10.02
C VAL A 541 3.38 31.75 -9.25
N TRP A 542 2.96 30.75 -8.45
CA TRP A 542 3.87 29.90 -7.70
C TRP A 542 4.74 29.03 -8.60
N ARG A 543 4.15 28.36 -9.60
CA ARG A 543 4.91 27.54 -10.56
C ARG A 543 5.90 28.38 -11.38
N GLU A 544 5.48 29.56 -11.88
CA GLU A 544 6.35 30.49 -12.61
C GLU A 544 7.53 30.98 -11.76
N TYR A 545 7.27 31.32 -10.49
CA TYR A 545 8.33 31.74 -9.57
C TYR A 545 9.32 30.62 -9.30
N CYS A 546 8.84 29.41 -9.00
CA CYS A 546 9.69 28.25 -8.72
C CYS A 546 10.52 27.83 -9.94
N ALA A 547 9.93 27.82 -11.13
CA ALA A 547 10.63 27.55 -12.38
C ALA A 547 11.76 28.57 -12.62
N ARG A 548 11.48 29.87 -12.53
CA ARG A 548 12.49 30.94 -12.70
C ARG A 548 13.58 30.91 -11.64
N SER A 549 13.26 30.45 -10.43
CA SER A 549 14.21 30.34 -9.33
C SER A 549 15.08 29.09 -9.41
N GLY A 550 14.83 28.18 -10.36
CA GLY A 550 15.55 26.90 -10.45
C GLY A 550 15.14 25.88 -9.38
N LEU A 551 13.94 26.01 -8.82
CA LEU A 551 13.31 24.99 -7.97
C LEU A 551 12.60 23.90 -8.80
N GLY A 552 12.36 24.17 -10.08
CA GLY A 552 11.50 23.34 -10.92
C GLY A 552 10.02 23.61 -10.64
N GLU A 553 9.17 22.62 -10.93
CA GLU A 553 7.74 22.70 -10.69
C GLU A 553 7.38 22.31 -9.24
N VAL A 554 6.36 22.94 -8.66
CA VAL A 554 5.81 22.59 -7.34
C VAL A 554 4.59 21.70 -7.48
N PHE A 555 4.39 20.79 -6.52
CA PHE A 555 3.20 19.95 -6.41
C PHE A 555 2.25 20.58 -5.40
N LEU A 556 1.05 20.93 -5.82
CA LEU A 556 0.08 21.66 -5.01
C LEU A 556 -1.08 20.76 -4.61
N ALA A 557 -1.38 20.71 -3.31
CA ALA A 557 -2.52 19.96 -2.79
C ALA A 557 -3.43 20.85 -1.96
N CYS A 558 -4.74 20.71 -2.13
CA CYS A 558 -5.71 21.35 -1.24
C CYS A 558 -6.19 20.36 -0.18
N VAL A 559 -6.41 20.84 1.04
CA VAL A 559 -6.96 20.02 2.11
C VAL A 559 -8.49 19.96 1.95
N GLN A 560 -9.08 18.76 2.07
CA GLN A 560 -10.53 18.58 2.10
C GLN A 560 -11.08 19.02 3.45
N SER A 561 -11.12 20.33 3.66
CA SER A 561 -11.73 20.98 4.81
C SER A 561 -13.05 21.63 4.38
N PHE A 562 -13.97 21.82 5.33
CA PHE A 562 -15.21 22.60 5.16
C PHE A 562 -16.09 22.22 3.94
N GLY A 563 -16.16 20.93 3.59
CA GLY A 563 -17.05 20.44 2.52
C GLY A 563 -16.52 20.61 1.09
N LEU A 564 -15.21 20.81 0.91
CA LEU A 564 -14.59 20.86 -0.42
C LEU A 564 -14.78 19.53 -1.17
N THR A 565 -15.53 19.59 -2.27
CA THR A 565 -15.80 18.45 -3.15
C THR A 565 -15.39 18.67 -4.62
N ALA A 566 -14.95 19.89 -4.93
CA ALA A 566 -14.51 20.27 -6.28
C ALA A 566 -13.21 19.57 -6.70
N ASP A 567 -12.99 19.45 -8.01
CA ASP A 567 -11.77 18.88 -8.55
C ASP A 567 -10.60 19.85 -8.36
N PRO A 568 -9.44 19.42 -7.80
CA PRO A 568 -8.29 20.29 -7.60
C PRO A 568 -7.78 20.91 -8.90
N ARG A 569 -8.00 20.25 -10.05
CA ARG A 569 -7.58 20.76 -11.37
C ARG A 569 -8.29 22.05 -11.76
N ASP A 570 -9.52 22.26 -11.29
CA ASP A 570 -10.27 23.51 -11.51
C ASP A 570 -9.60 24.71 -10.85
N PHE A 571 -8.77 24.45 -9.84
CA PHE A 571 -7.98 25.45 -9.11
C PHE A 571 -6.52 25.50 -9.57
N GLY A 572 -6.14 24.74 -10.60
CA GLY A 572 -4.75 24.57 -11.00
C GLY A 572 -3.91 23.74 -10.01
N PHE A 573 -4.53 23.01 -9.08
CA PHE A 573 -3.87 22.14 -8.09
C PHE A 573 -3.79 20.69 -8.58
N ASP A 574 -2.88 19.90 -7.98
CA ASP A 574 -2.54 18.54 -8.44
C ASP A 574 -3.26 17.41 -7.69
N ALA A 575 -3.73 17.68 -6.46
CA ALA A 575 -4.34 16.68 -5.59
C ALA A 575 -5.19 17.29 -4.47
N VAL A 576 -5.98 16.42 -3.83
CA VAL A 576 -6.64 16.69 -2.54
C VAL A 576 -6.03 15.81 -1.45
N VAL A 577 -5.92 16.34 -0.23
CA VAL A 577 -5.58 15.58 0.99
C VAL A 577 -6.81 15.51 1.89
N GLU A 578 -7.28 14.31 2.20
CA GLU A 578 -8.41 14.08 3.11
C GLU A 578 -8.12 14.63 4.51
N PHE A 579 -9.15 15.08 5.25
CA PHE A 579 -8.92 15.71 6.56
C PHE A 579 -10.01 15.34 7.59
N PRO A 580 -10.03 14.06 8.06
CA PRO A 580 -10.96 13.64 9.11
C PRO A 580 -10.77 14.49 10.38
N PRO A 581 -11.84 14.75 11.16
CA PRO A 581 -13.17 14.11 11.06
C PRO A 581 -14.18 14.75 10.09
N HIS A 582 -13.81 15.74 9.29
CA HIS A 582 -14.75 16.51 8.47
C HIS A 582 -15.60 15.64 7.51
N ASP A 583 -16.82 16.12 7.21
CA ASP A 583 -17.81 15.56 6.26
C ASP A 583 -18.49 14.23 6.63
N LEU A 584 -17.79 13.27 7.22
CA LEU A 584 -18.26 11.87 7.36
C LEU A 584 -18.49 11.42 8.82
N SER A 585 -18.58 12.34 9.77
CA SER A 585 -18.81 12.00 11.18
C SER A 585 -20.18 11.34 11.42
N VAL A 586 -20.22 10.26 12.19
CA VAL A 586 -21.47 9.53 12.52
C VAL A 586 -21.86 9.84 13.98
N PRO A 587 -23.02 10.48 14.24
CA PRO A 587 -23.46 10.77 15.61
C PRO A 587 -23.57 9.49 16.45
N LEU A 588 -23.18 9.56 17.72
CA LEU A 588 -23.31 8.43 18.64
C LEU A 588 -24.77 8.26 19.09
N ASP A 589 -25.27 7.02 19.09
CA ASP A 589 -26.61 6.68 19.60
C ASP A 589 -26.59 5.29 20.29
N PRO A 590 -26.98 5.16 21.57
CA PRO A 590 -27.41 6.23 22.49
C PRO A 590 -26.25 7.12 22.95
N GLN A 591 -26.57 8.38 23.23
CA GLN A 591 -25.66 9.33 23.86
C GLN A 591 -25.40 8.93 25.33
N PRO A 592 -24.17 9.13 25.86
CA PRO A 592 -23.88 8.87 27.26
C PRO A 592 -24.62 9.84 28.19
N GLU A 593 -24.84 9.41 29.44
CA GLU A 593 -25.39 10.28 30.48
C GLU A 593 -24.36 11.35 30.87
N MET A 594 -24.76 12.63 30.83
CA MET A 594 -23.87 13.76 31.10
C MET A 594 -23.74 14.02 32.60
N ASP A 595 -22.50 14.08 33.09
CA ASP A 595 -22.18 14.57 34.44
C ASP A 595 -22.08 16.11 34.45
N ASN A 596 -21.64 16.70 33.34
CA ASN A 596 -21.59 18.15 33.14
C ASN A 596 -22.94 18.65 32.59
N PRO A 597 -23.77 19.35 33.40
CA PRO A 597 -25.06 19.86 32.96
C PRO A 597 -24.95 21.00 31.93
N ASP A 598 -23.79 21.63 31.80
CA ASP A 598 -23.55 22.74 30.87
C ASP A 598 -23.06 22.25 29.50
N PHE A 599 -22.87 20.94 29.31
CA PHE A 599 -22.38 20.39 28.04
C PHE A 599 -23.40 20.58 26.91
N THR A 600 -22.96 21.26 25.86
CA THR A 600 -23.70 21.59 24.63
C THR A 600 -22.98 21.10 23.37
N GLY A 601 -21.90 20.32 23.56
CA GLY A 601 -21.09 19.76 22.50
C GLY A 601 -21.77 18.63 21.72
N CYS A 602 -21.00 17.97 20.86
CA CYS A 602 -21.46 16.84 20.05
C CYS A 602 -20.58 15.62 20.29
N ILE A 603 -21.20 14.43 20.39
CA ILE A 603 -20.51 13.16 20.54
C ILE A 603 -20.81 12.27 19.33
N TYR A 604 -19.75 11.80 18.70
CA TYR A 604 -19.75 10.96 17.51
C TYR A 604 -19.20 9.57 17.84
N ASP A 605 -19.61 8.57 17.07
CA ASP A 605 -19.06 7.22 17.13
C ASP A 605 -17.79 7.13 16.29
N TYR A 606 -16.66 6.85 16.93
CA TYR A 606 -15.37 6.74 16.25
C TYR A 606 -15.34 5.56 15.27
N ARG A 607 -15.87 4.37 15.66
CA ARG A 607 -15.85 3.17 14.83
C ARG A 607 -16.67 3.39 13.56
N ALA A 608 -17.92 3.84 13.72
CA ALA A 608 -18.82 4.06 12.58
C ALA A 608 -18.29 5.17 11.66
N THR A 609 -17.65 6.19 12.22
CA THR A 609 -16.96 7.22 11.43
C THR A 609 -15.79 6.63 10.63
N ALA A 610 -14.90 5.85 11.27
CA ALA A 610 -13.78 5.20 10.62
C ALA A 610 -14.25 4.27 9.48
N GLU A 611 -15.30 3.47 9.71
CA GLU A 611 -15.93 2.62 8.69
C GLU A 611 -16.42 3.43 7.49
N ARG A 612 -17.09 4.55 7.72
CA ARG A 612 -17.57 5.44 6.66
C ARG A 612 -16.44 6.07 5.86
N PHE A 613 -15.33 6.45 6.50
CA PHE A 613 -14.14 6.90 5.79
C PHE A 613 -13.53 5.77 4.95
N MET A 614 -13.37 4.56 5.49
CA MET A 614 -12.80 3.42 4.74
C MET A 614 -13.63 3.04 3.51
N GLN A 615 -14.96 3.15 3.59
CA GLN A 615 -15.90 2.78 2.54
C GLN A 615 -16.25 3.90 1.56
N ARG A 616 -15.69 5.11 1.73
CA ARG A 616 -16.06 6.23 0.87
C ARG A 616 -15.72 5.94 -0.60
N PRO A 617 -16.56 6.37 -1.55
CA PRO A 617 -16.16 6.46 -2.94
C PRO A 617 -14.96 7.39 -3.10
N LEU A 618 -13.98 6.96 -3.90
CA LEU A 618 -12.80 7.74 -4.24
C LEU A 618 -13.08 8.59 -5.48
N PRO A 619 -12.67 9.87 -5.50
CA PRO A 619 -12.85 10.72 -6.66
C PRO A 619 -11.90 10.36 -7.81
N GLU A 620 -12.18 10.89 -9.01
CA GLU A 620 -11.34 10.67 -10.20
C GLU A 620 -10.01 11.44 -10.14
N HIS A 621 -9.94 12.56 -9.44
CA HIS A 621 -8.65 13.25 -9.26
C HIS A 621 -7.78 12.52 -8.23
N ARG A 622 -6.50 12.92 -8.17
CA ARG A 622 -5.57 12.36 -7.19
C ARG A 622 -5.98 12.76 -5.78
N PHE A 623 -6.12 11.76 -4.92
CA PHE A 623 -6.70 11.93 -3.59
C PHE A 623 -5.87 11.15 -2.55
N PHE A 624 -5.21 11.87 -1.65
CA PHE A 624 -4.43 11.28 -0.56
C PHE A 624 -5.31 11.05 0.66
N ARG A 625 -5.32 9.82 1.13
CA ARG A 625 -6.17 9.36 2.24
C ARG A 625 -5.56 9.74 3.59
N THR A 626 -6.42 9.93 4.59
CA THR A 626 -5.98 10.33 5.94
C THR A 626 -6.72 9.56 7.01
N ALA A 627 -5.99 8.99 7.97
CA ALA A 627 -6.56 8.43 9.19
C ALA A 627 -6.38 9.42 10.36
N MET A 628 -7.27 9.34 11.36
CA MET A 628 -7.07 10.02 12.65
C MET A 628 -7.03 9.01 13.78
N PRO A 629 -6.07 9.06 14.72
CA PRO A 629 -6.05 8.17 15.89
C PRO A 629 -7.21 8.42 16.84
N SER A 630 -7.68 9.65 17.01
CA SER A 630 -8.75 10.02 17.93
C SER A 630 -9.21 11.45 17.66
N TRP A 631 -10.25 11.93 18.35
CA TRP A 631 -10.61 13.35 18.31
C TRP A 631 -11.47 13.73 19.51
N ASP A 632 -11.00 14.72 20.26
CA ASP A 632 -11.68 15.32 21.40
C ASP A 632 -11.10 16.73 21.69
N ASN A 633 -11.80 17.77 21.25
CA ASN A 633 -11.38 19.16 21.49
C ASN A 633 -11.93 19.79 22.78
N THR A 634 -12.29 18.97 23.78
CA THR A 634 -12.71 19.43 25.12
C THR A 634 -11.65 20.33 25.77
N ALA A 635 -10.37 20.11 25.53
CA ALA A 635 -9.32 21.00 26.06
C ALA A 635 -9.43 22.45 25.55
N ARG A 636 -9.89 22.66 24.32
CA ARG A 636 -10.11 24.01 23.76
C ARG A 636 -11.50 24.56 24.08
N ARG A 637 -12.52 23.70 24.18
CA ARG A 637 -13.94 24.12 24.17
C ARG A 637 -14.76 23.72 25.40
N GLN A 638 -14.23 22.90 26.29
CA GLN A 638 -14.84 22.31 27.49
C GLN A 638 -16.30 21.88 27.29
N ASP A 639 -17.24 22.81 27.48
CA ASP A 639 -18.68 22.58 27.44
C ASP A 639 -19.22 22.42 26.00
N ALA A 640 -18.51 22.93 25.00
CA ALA A 640 -18.93 22.89 23.59
C ALA A 640 -18.01 22.00 22.72
N GLY A 641 -17.40 20.97 23.33
CA GLY A 641 -16.46 20.07 22.66
C GLY A 641 -17.12 19.16 21.61
N THR A 642 -16.32 18.72 20.65
CA THR A 642 -16.65 17.68 19.68
C THR A 642 -15.81 16.46 20.03
N ILE A 643 -16.47 15.35 20.36
CA ILE A 643 -15.87 14.16 20.96
C ILE A 643 -16.17 12.95 20.06
N PHE A 644 -15.16 12.18 19.68
CA PHE A 644 -15.30 10.90 18.99
C PHE A 644 -15.06 9.77 19.98
N LEU A 645 -16.16 9.23 20.50
CA LEU A 645 -16.11 8.22 21.54
C LEU A 645 -15.82 6.84 20.96
N GLY A 646 -15.05 6.04 21.72
CA GLY A 646 -14.76 4.65 21.37
C GLY A 646 -13.47 4.45 20.57
N SER A 647 -12.63 5.49 20.42
CA SER A 647 -11.32 5.30 19.80
C SER A 647 -10.43 4.34 20.61
N THR A 648 -9.72 3.46 19.90
CA THR A 648 -8.71 2.56 20.45
C THR A 648 -7.60 2.36 19.43
N PRO A 649 -6.37 2.01 19.87
CA PRO A 649 -5.28 1.64 18.96
C PRO A 649 -5.66 0.59 17.91
N ALA A 650 -6.45 -0.42 18.28
CA ALA A 650 -6.85 -1.49 17.35
C ALA A 650 -7.81 -1.00 16.25
N LEU A 651 -8.73 -0.09 16.57
CA LEU A 651 -9.63 0.51 15.56
C LEU A 651 -8.87 1.45 14.62
N TYR A 652 -7.93 2.23 15.18
CA TYR A 652 -7.03 3.05 14.38
C TYR A 652 -6.12 2.20 13.46
N GLU A 653 -5.55 1.10 13.96
CA GLU A 653 -4.76 0.15 13.16
C GLU A 653 -5.57 -0.37 11.98
N HIS A 654 -6.81 -0.79 12.22
CA HIS A 654 -7.70 -1.28 11.18
C HIS A 654 -7.97 -0.21 10.12
N TRP A 655 -8.30 1.02 10.53
CA TRP A 655 -8.50 2.13 9.63
C TRP A 655 -7.25 2.42 8.78
N LEU A 656 -6.11 2.60 9.43
CA LEU A 656 -4.86 2.90 8.74
C LEU A 656 -4.44 1.77 7.78
N SER A 657 -4.57 0.50 8.19
CA SER A 657 -4.23 -0.66 7.35
C SER A 657 -5.04 -0.67 6.05
N ARG A 658 -6.34 -0.37 6.12
CA ARG A 658 -7.21 -0.30 4.94
C ARG A 658 -6.81 0.85 4.01
N LEU A 659 -6.44 2.01 4.55
CA LEU A 659 -5.96 3.13 3.72
C LEU A 659 -4.63 2.82 3.05
N ILE A 660 -3.70 2.16 3.75
CA ILE A 660 -2.41 1.71 3.22
C ILE A 660 -2.63 0.72 2.07
N GLU A 661 -3.50 -0.26 2.25
CA GLU A 661 -3.82 -1.27 1.23
C GLU A 661 -4.45 -0.62 -0.01
N GLN A 662 -5.48 0.21 0.17
CA GLN A 662 -6.09 0.97 -0.93
C GLN A 662 -5.05 1.84 -1.65
N THR A 663 -4.16 2.51 -0.91
CA THR A 663 -3.11 3.35 -1.51
C THR A 663 -2.13 2.52 -2.35
N ARG A 664 -1.76 1.31 -1.92
CA ARG A 664 -0.88 0.41 -2.70
C ARG A 664 -1.54 -0.05 -4.00
N GLN A 665 -2.83 -0.38 -3.94
CA GLN A 665 -3.56 -0.93 -5.08
C GLN A 665 -3.90 0.14 -6.14
N LEU A 666 -4.07 1.40 -5.72
CA LEU A 666 -4.63 2.43 -6.57
C LEU A 666 -3.64 3.49 -7.00
N ASN A 667 -2.63 3.78 -6.17
CA ASN A 667 -1.66 4.81 -6.49
C ASN A 667 -0.40 4.18 -7.08
N PRO A 668 0.18 4.81 -8.12
CA PRO A 668 1.43 4.35 -8.67
C PRO A 668 2.59 4.50 -7.66
N PRO A 669 3.66 3.73 -7.83
CA PRO A 669 4.90 3.92 -7.09
C PRO A 669 5.35 5.40 -7.11
N GLY A 670 5.88 5.87 -5.97
CA GLY A 670 6.26 7.29 -5.80
C GLY A 670 5.10 8.24 -5.46
N GLU A 671 3.83 7.81 -5.57
CA GLU A 671 2.62 8.57 -5.17
C GLU A 671 1.84 7.92 -4.02
N ARG A 672 2.41 6.88 -3.39
CA ARG A 672 1.78 6.11 -2.32
C ARG A 672 1.92 6.84 -0.98
N PHE A 673 1.11 7.87 -0.77
CA PHE A 673 1.07 8.65 0.48
C PHE A 673 -0.24 8.42 1.24
N VAL A 674 -0.11 8.21 2.55
CA VAL A 674 -1.23 8.26 3.50
C VAL A 674 -0.87 9.27 4.58
N PHE A 675 -1.79 10.18 4.88
CA PHE A 675 -1.60 11.14 5.95
C PHE A 675 -2.16 10.61 7.27
N VAL A 676 -1.63 11.11 8.37
CA VAL A 676 -2.21 10.91 9.70
C VAL A 676 -2.48 12.27 10.30
N ASN A 677 -3.74 12.53 10.62
CA ASN A 677 -4.15 13.70 11.39
C ASN A 677 -4.37 13.23 12.83
N ALA A 678 -3.44 13.36 13.78
CA ALA A 678 -2.15 14.09 13.70
C ALA A 678 -1.02 13.47 14.55
N TRP A 679 0.19 14.01 14.44
CA TRP A 679 1.30 13.69 15.34
C TRP A 679 1.02 14.17 16.78
N ASN A 680 0.69 15.46 16.95
CA ASN A 680 0.69 16.12 18.26
C ASN A 680 -0.43 17.17 18.47
N GLU A 681 -1.65 16.98 17.93
CA GLU A 681 -2.80 17.87 18.23
C GLU A 681 -3.40 17.55 19.62
N TRP A 682 -2.62 17.78 20.68
CA TRP A 682 -2.97 17.42 22.06
C TRP A 682 -4.27 18.05 22.57
N ALA A 683 -4.55 19.31 22.21
CA ALA A 683 -5.78 19.98 22.65
C ALA A 683 -7.02 19.58 21.84
N GLU A 684 -6.83 18.76 20.80
CA GLU A 684 -7.89 18.04 20.10
C GLU A 684 -7.88 16.56 20.44
N GLY A 685 -7.11 16.13 21.45
CA GLY A 685 -6.99 14.73 21.84
C GLY A 685 -6.59 13.83 20.68
N ASN A 686 -6.00 14.37 19.61
CA ASN A 686 -5.75 13.72 18.34
C ASN A 686 -4.25 13.63 18.07
N HIS A 687 -3.58 12.71 18.75
CA HIS A 687 -2.12 12.62 18.73
C HIS A 687 -1.67 11.16 18.62
N LEU A 688 -0.60 10.95 17.87
CA LEU A 688 0.18 9.71 17.89
C LEU A 688 1.17 9.68 19.05
N GLU A 689 1.58 10.85 19.56
CA GLU A 689 2.53 10.92 20.66
C GLU A 689 2.05 10.14 21.90
N PRO A 690 2.97 9.48 22.64
CA PRO A 690 2.61 8.66 23.78
C PRO A 690 1.92 9.43 24.89
N ASP A 691 0.77 8.92 25.32
CA ASP A 691 0.01 9.42 26.47
C ASP A 691 0.07 8.45 27.67
N GLN A 692 -0.45 8.89 28.81
CA GLN A 692 -0.43 8.08 30.04
C GLN A 692 -1.40 6.90 30.04
N LEU A 693 -2.40 6.88 29.16
CA LEU A 693 -3.43 5.85 29.11
C LEU A 693 -3.03 4.70 28.17
N HIS A 694 -2.67 5.03 26.94
CA HIS A 694 -2.33 4.11 25.87
C HIS A 694 -0.82 3.91 25.73
N GLY A 695 0.02 4.74 26.35
CA GLY A 695 1.46 4.67 26.16
C GLY A 695 1.79 4.76 24.67
N HIS A 696 2.45 3.74 24.14
CA HIS A 696 2.83 3.68 22.72
C HIS A 696 1.75 3.03 21.84
N GLY A 697 0.54 2.78 22.34
CA GLY A 697 -0.47 1.99 21.64
C GLY A 697 -0.77 2.47 20.22
N TYR A 698 -0.99 3.78 20.00
CA TYR A 698 -1.24 4.31 18.66
C TYR A 698 -0.02 4.26 17.73
N LEU A 699 1.20 4.35 18.29
CA LEU A 699 2.43 4.17 17.54
C LEU A 699 2.63 2.69 17.16
N GLU A 700 2.38 1.77 18.09
CA GLU A 700 2.42 0.32 17.84
C GLU A 700 1.39 -0.09 16.78
N ALA A 701 0.19 0.47 16.84
CA ALA A 701 -0.85 0.33 15.82
C ALA A 701 -0.40 0.89 14.45
N THR A 702 0.26 2.06 14.43
CA THR A 702 0.83 2.64 13.19
C THR A 702 1.85 1.68 12.56
N ARG A 703 2.75 1.13 13.37
CA ARG A 703 3.76 0.18 12.93
C ARG A 703 3.16 -1.16 12.49
N ALA A 704 2.13 -1.64 13.19
CA ALA A 704 1.43 -2.87 12.85
C ALA A 704 0.69 -2.75 11.51
N ALA A 705 0.03 -1.61 11.26
CA ALA A 705 -0.65 -1.33 10.00
C ALA A 705 0.32 -1.30 8.80
N LEU A 706 1.57 -0.89 9.02
CA LEU A 706 2.62 -0.96 8.02
C LEU A 706 3.20 -2.38 7.84
N GLY A 707 3.01 -3.28 8.81
CA GLY A 707 3.51 -4.65 8.77
C GLY A 707 5.03 -4.73 8.57
N ASP A 708 5.45 -5.54 7.59
CA ASP A 708 6.87 -5.72 7.23
C ASP A 708 7.49 -4.49 6.52
N MET A 709 6.74 -3.39 6.34
CA MET A 709 7.26 -2.13 5.79
C MET A 709 8.18 -1.38 6.75
N VAL A 710 8.05 -1.62 8.06
CA VAL A 710 8.94 -1.01 9.06
C VAL A 710 10.07 -1.98 9.42
N PRO A 711 11.35 -1.62 9.22
CA PRO A 711 12.47 -2.46 9.60
C PRO A 711 12.35 -2.94 11.06
N ARG A 712 12.61 -4.23 11.31
CA ARG A 712 12.58 -4.79 12.66
C ARG A 712 13.57 -4.02 13.56
N ARG A 713 13.08 -3.52 14.69
CA ARG A 713 13.94 -2.81 15.66
C ARG A 713 15.06 -3.75 16.10
N PRO A 714 16.33 -3.32 16.15
CA PRO A 714 17.38 -4.11 16.76
C PRO A 714 16.98 -4.46 18.20
N GLU A 715 17.16 -5.70 18.61
CA GLU A 715 16.69 -6.27 19.89
C GLU A 715 17.27 -5.61 21.16
N ARG A 716 18.02 -4.51 21.04
CA ARG A 716 18.78 -3.87 22.13
C ARG A 716 18.01 -2.90 23.02
N ALA A 717 16.73 -2.61 22.76
CA ALA A 717 15.98 -1.61 23.53
C ALA A 717 15.08 -2.17 24.65
N ARG A 718 14.89 -3.50 24.74
CA ARG A 718 14.02 -4.10 25.79
C ARG A 718 14.72 -4.31 27.14
N GLU A 719 16.05 -4.38 27.18
CA GLU A 719 16.78 -4.64 28.45
C GLU A 719 16.98 -3.38 29.31
N THR A 720 16.97 -2.18 28.72
CA THR A 720 17.21 -0.93 29.47
C THR A 720 15.99 -0.42 30.23
N ALA A 721 14.77 -0.77 29.83
CA ALA A 721 13.55 -0.38 30.54
C ALA A 721 13.26 -1.25 31.79
N MET A 722 13.59 -2.54 31.77
CA MET A 722 13.42 -3.44 32.93
C MET A 722 14.53 -3.31 33.96
N SER A 723 15.75 -2.92 33.56
CA SER A 723 16.88 -2.71 34.47
C SER A 723 16.67 -1.53 35.42
N ALA A 724 16.04 -0.44 34.96
CA ALA A 724 15.82 0.77 35.76
C ALA A 724 14.75 0.59 36.86
N VAL A 725 13.80 -0.33 36.68
CA VAL A 725 12.77 -0.66 37.68
C VAL A 725 13.33 -1.59 38.78
N SER A 726 14.29 -2.45 38.45
CA SER A 726 14.96 -3.33 39.42
C SER A 726 16.00 -2.61 40.30
N ALA A 727 16.59 -1.51 39.82
CA ALA A 727 17.64 -0.80 40.55
C ALA A 727 17.11 0.19 41.61
N ARG A 728 15.82 0.58 41.55
CA ARG A 728 15.20 1.47 42.54
C ARG A 728 14.54 0.75 43.73
N SER A 729 14.37 -0.58 43.68
CA SER A 729 13.82 -1.35 44.81
C SER A 729 14.86 -1.89 45.80
N THR A 730 16.15 -1.69 45.56
CA THR A 730 17.24 -2.24 46.39
C THR A 730 17.98 -1.21 47.26
N LEU A 731 17.56 0.06 47.27
CA LEU A 731 18.24 1.14 48.02
C LEU A 731 17.42 1.77 49.17
N SER A 732 16.25 1.25 49.54
CA SER A 732 15.49 1.76 50.71
C SER A 732 15.55 0.89 51.98
N GLY A 733 16.43 -0.11 52.03
CA GLY A 733 16.47 -1.07 53.13
C GLY A 733 17.83 -1.27 53.78
N ARG A 734 18.50 -0.20 54.26
CA ARG A 734 19.65 -0.33 55.20
C ARG A 734 20.09 1.01 55.82
N THR A 735 19.35 1.47 56.82
CA THR A 735 19.90 2.30 57.92
C THR A 735 18.95 2.21 59.12
N LYS A 736 19.28 1.32 60.07
CA LYS A 736 18.93 1.39 61.51
C LYS A 736 19.62 0.23 62.24
N ALA A 737 20.80 0.48 62.79
CA ALA A 737 21.33 -0.13 64.02
C ALA A 737 22.70 0.51 64.37
N CYS A 738 22.77 1.07 65.59
CA CYS A 738 23.85 1.83 66.23
C CYS A 738 24.13 3.23 65.68
#